data_AF-A0A194Q1X8-F1
#
_entry.id   AF-A0A194Q1X8-F1
#
_cell.length_a   1.000
_cell.length_b   1.000
_cell.length_c   1.000
_cell.angle_alpha   90.00
_cell.angle_beta   90.00
_cell.angle_gamma   90.00
#
_symmetry.space_group_name_H-M   'P 1'
#
loop_
_entity.id
_entity.type
_entity.pdbx_description
1 polymer ?
#
loop_
_entity_poly.entity_id
_entity_poly.type
_entity_poly.pdbx_seq_one_letter_code
_entity_poly.pdbx_strand_id
1 'polypeptide(L)'
;MKHIVLLSIIVIVHSEKDINILGDNPSSFTELAANYGHQALEYDVITEDGYILRLFRIKGEREMPVLLMHGILDSADTWVLRGNESLAITLANKGYDVWLGNCRGNKYGRRHIYLDPDNNTFWDYTFHEHGYYDLPAIIDNILFITNASKLNAIGHSQGTTIFYVLGSTRHEYNNKINVLIALAPVCFLENMEPPLKTMIQYSPMIYLTANMLDIKEIFGTNQNVINTICQQPIINSICVTNTIFPITGEDSDELEDIPILYEHFPTATSVKNLYHFSQLKQINGGFLSPKSPIKMMKGDGSKLVGNATGRIHTSNTRNEGEHCLAWTNDVIARTTTVAMLCALAVSHLVSAERVQAAPLQQLSPAVIVQVCQLHRIQCLATFRTVPCSIYRPLNFIQLGYKYGYTVEELIVITEDGYILKLFHILNKKRIKTPILLMHGISDSSDTWITRGNNSLALTLAGKGYDVWAGNCRGNKYSRKHIYLDPNTDNAFWDFSFHEFGYYDLSAIIDTILHITGEEKINAIGHSQGNTIFYVLGSTRPEYNNKINLLIALAPICFLQNVQPPLSTLINASPAIDRLAKFLNIVEVLGDESLIVNILRNFCPTPIIGYKTCILGIIFPIAGDDIEEFEPSFVRTFFNHFPVGVSEKDLIHYAQVSLRRKFANYDYGTEVNLQMYNLTEPPEYNLNAVTMKISLLYGVNDKLSTVEDVAILRRKLPNVIKYVLIPRKKMNHIDFVEGLHMEEYLFPYIFDSLNENN
;
A
#
# COMPACT_ATOMS: atom_id res chain seq x y z
N MET A 1 -0.09 -3.42 4.09
CA MET A 1 0.77 -2.91 3.01
C MET A 1 2.25 -3.38 3.01
N LYS A 2 2.61 -4.47 3.72
CA LYS A 2 3.45 -5.50 3.07
C LYS A 2 2.73 -6.10 1.83
N HIS A 3 1.41 -5.86 1.73
CA HIS A 3 0.45 -6.49 0.83
C HIS A 3 -0.16 -5.58 -0.25
N ILE A 4 0.13 -4.28 -0.24
CA ILE A 4 -0.19 -3.38 -1.37
C ILE A 4 1.04 -3.18 -2.24
N VAL A 5 2.24 -3.20 -1.64
CA VAL A 5 3.49 -3.47 -2.37
C VAL A 5 3.40 -4.80 -3.14
N LEU A 6 2.73 -5.82 -2.60
CA LEU A 6 2.48 -7.08 -3.33
C LEU A 6 1.47 -6.92 -4.48
N LEU A 7 0.42 -6.09 -4.31
CA LEU A 7 -0.48 -5.70 -5.43
C LEU A 7 0.29 -4.92 -6.50
N SER A 8 1.21 -4.04 -6.10
CA SER A 8 2.11 -3.34 -7.01
C SER A 8 3.10 -4.30 -7.67
N ILE A 9 3.64 -5.31 -6.97
CA ILE A 9 4.50 -6.34 -7.57
C ILE A 9 3.72 -7.21 -8.55
N ILE A 10 2.49 -7.60 -8.23
CA ILE A 10 1.61 -8.37 -9.13
C ILE A 10 1.29 -7.56 -10.40
N VAL A 11 1.09 -6.24 -10.27
CA VAL A 11 0.87 -5.33 -11.41
C VAL A 11 2.17 -5.01 -12.18
N ILE A 12 3.30 -4.84 -11.49
CA ILE A 12 4.62 -4.55 -12.09
C ILE A 12 5.13 -5.76 -12.87
N VAL A 13 5.00 -6.98 -12.33
CA VAL A 13 5.38 -8.23 -13.02
C VAL A 13 4.50 -8.50 -14.24
N HIS A 14 3.26 -7.98 -14.28
CA HIS A 14 2.38 -8.09 -15.44
C HIS A 14 2.60 -7.00 -16.51
N SER A 15 3.27 -5.89 -16.16
CA SER A 15 3.45 -4.72 -17.04
C SER A 15 4.62 -4.82 -18.02
N GLU A 16 5.51 -5.80 -17.86
CA GLU A 16 6.67 -6.00 -18.74
C GLU A 16 6.51 -7.30 -19.54
N LYS A 17 5.72 -7.23 -20.63
CA LYS A 17 5.61 -8.34 -21.58
C LYS A 17 6.83 -8.51 -22.50
N ASP A 18 7.76 -7.55 -22.53
CA ASP A 18 8.84 -7.52 -23.53
C ASP A 18 10.20 -7.10 -22.95
N ILE A 19 10.75 -7.88 -22.03
CA ILE A 19 12.18 -7.79 -21.68
C ILE A 19 12.83 -9.16 -21.92
N ASN A 20 13.21 -9.42 -23.17
CA ASN A 20 14.18 -10.46 -23.50
C ASN A 20 15.58 -9.97 -23.12
N ILE A 21 15.99 -10.21 -21.88
CA ILE A 21 17.40 -10.09 -21.47
C ILE A 21 17.99 -11.50 -21.38
N LEU A 22 19.02 -11.70 -22.18
CA LEU A 22 19.78 -12.95 -22.35
C LEU A 22 20.42 -13.38 -21.01
N GLY A 23 19.97 -14.52 -20.50
CA GLY A 23 20.59 -15.30 -19.41
C GLY A 23 20.09 -16.73 -19.54
N ASP A 24 20.97 -17.71 -19.36
CA ASP A 24 20.74 -19.12 -19.72
C ASP A 24 19.43 -19.72 -19.18
N ASN A 25 18.82 -20.62 -19.96
CA ASN A 25 17.63 -21.36 -19.52
C ASN A 25 17.96 -22.19 -18.26
N PRO A 26 17.12 -22.17 -17.21
CA PRO A 26 17.35 -22.96 -16.01
C PRO A 26 17.40 -24.46 -16.36
N SER A 27 18.26 -25.20 -15.66
CA SER A 27 18.46 -26.64 -15.89
C SER A 27 17.13 -27.39 -15.84
N SER A 28 16.95 -28.39 -16.69
CA SER A 28 15.79 -29.27 -16.63
C SER A 28 15.86 -30.20 -15.41
N PHE A 29 14.71 -30.70 -14.93
CA PHE A 29 14.69 -31.68 -13.84
C PHE A 29 15.59 -32.90 -14.12
N THR A 30 15.59 -33.38 -15.36
CA THR A 30 16.39 -34.56 -15.77
C THR A 30 17.88 -34.28 -15.72
N GLU A 31 18.32 -33.06 -16.07
CA GLU A 31 19.70 -32.61 -15.89
C GLU A 31 20.06 -32.49 -14.40
N LEU A 32 19.18 -31.91 -13.57
CA LEU A 32 19.39 -31.83 -12.12
C LEU A 32 19.58 -33.22 -11.50
N ALA A 33 18.73 -34.18 -11.83
CA ALA A 33 18.86 -35.55 -11.33
C ALA A 33 20.13 -36.25 -11.87
N ALA A 34 20.47 -36.04 -13.14
CA ALA A 34 21.63 -36.65 -13.77
C ALA A 34 22.96 -36.17 -13.17
N ASN A 35 23.03 -34.90 -12.75
CA ASN A 35 24.20 -34.33 -12.05
C ASN A 35 24.56 -35.09 -10.77
N TYR A 36 23.59 -35.80 -10.18
CA TYR A 36 23.77 -36.60 -8.97
C TYR A 36 23.70 -38.11 -9.24
N GLY A 37 23.92 -38.54 -10.49
CA GLY A 37 24.05 -39.95 -10.85
C GLY A 37 22.73 -40.68 -11.07
N HIS A 38 21.60 -39.97 -11.15
CA HIS A 38 20.28 -40.58 -11.34
C HIS A 38 19.64 -40.18 -12.67
N GLN A 39 19.31 -41.16 -13.50
CA GLN A 39 18.51 -40.92 -14.71
C GLN A 39 17.03 -40.85 -14.35
N ALA A 40 16.42 -39.69 -14.57
CA ALA A 40 14.99 -39.50 -14.38
C ALA A 40 14.22 -39.81 -15.68
N LEU A 41 13.11 -40.54 -15.55
CA LEU A 41 12.15 -40.80 -16.61
C LEU A 41 11.01 -39.79 -16.54
N GLU A 42 10.46 -39.43 -17.70
CA GLU A 42 9.36 -38.48 -17.82
C GLU A 42 8.06 -39.16 -18.24
N TYR A 43 6.97 -38.80 -17.59
CA TYR A 43 5.63 -39.31 -17.90
C TYR A 43 4.63 -38.17 -17.99
N ASP A 44 3.77 -38.19 -19.00
CA ASP A 44 2.60 -37.33 -19.08
C ASP A 44 1.38 -38.06 -18.54
N VAL A 45 0.68 -37.42 -17.62
CA VAL A 45 -0.65 -37.85 -17.17
C VAL A 45 -1.68 -36.82 -17.60
N ILE A 46 -2.83 -37.32 -18.05
CA ILE A 46 -3.97 -36.48 -18.42
C ILE A 46 -5.02 -36.63 -17.32
N THR A 47 -5.41 -35.52 -16.72
CA THR A 47 -6.46 -35.49 -15.69
C THR A 47 -7.83 -35.67 -16.33
N GLU A 48 -8.83 -36.10 -15.55
CA GLU A 48 -10.20 -36.31 -16.05
C GLU A 48 -10.79 -35.04 -16.69
N ASP A 49 -10.40 -33.87 -16.20
CA ASP A 49 -10.83 -32.57 -16.72
C ASP A 49 -9.90 -31.98 -17.79
N GLY A 50 -8.83 -32.69 -18.18
CA GLY A 50 -8.07 -32.42 -19.41
C GLY A 50 -6.72 -31.72 -19.25
N TYR A 51 -6.24 -31.47 -18.03
CA TYR A 51 -4.88 -30.96 -17.80
C TYR A 51 -3.85 -32.05 -18.07
N ILE A 52 -2.69 -31.64 -18.60
CA ILE A 52 -1.57 -32.54 -18.88
C ILE A 52 -0.42 -32.20 -17.93
N LEU A 53 -0.13 -33.11 -17.00
CA LEU A 53 0.87 -32.93 -15.96
C LEU A 53 2.10 -33.79 -16.26
N ARG A 54 3.29 -33.19 -16.21
CA ARG A 54 4.56 -33.91 -16.34
C ARG A 54 5.00 -34.44 -14.98
N LEU A 55 5.22 -35.74 -14.88
CA LEU A 55 5.78 -36.44 -13.73
C LEU A 55 7.22 -36.85 -14.04
N PHE A 56 8.01 -36.96 -12.98
CA PHE A 56 9.35 -37.52 -13.06
C PHE A 56 9.46 -38.78 -12.20
N ARG A 57 10.26 -39.75 -12.65
CA ARG A 57 10.55 -40.98 -11.91
C ARG A 57 12.03 -41.24 -11.86
N ILE A 58 12.58 -41.38 -10.66
CA ILE A 58 13.91 -41.96 -10.46
C ILE A 58 13.70 -43.43 -10.08
N LYS A 59 13.99 -44.33 -11.02
CA LYS A 59 13.68 -45.74 -10.88
C LYS A 59 14.54 -46.39 -9.79
N GLY A 60 13.89 -47.05 -8.84
CA GLY A 60 14.52 -47.84 -7.79
C GLY A 60 14.32 -49.34 -7.95
N GLU A 61 14.93 -50.10 -7.04
CA GLU A 61 14.84 -51.57 -6.98
C GLU A 61 13.73 -52.05 -6.04
N ARG A 62 13.28 -51.21 -5.10
CA ARG A 62 12.19 -51.54 -4.17
C ARG A 62 10.84 -51.50 -4.87
N GLU A 63 9.99 -52.48 -4.56
CA GLU A 63 8.69 -52.66 -5.20
C GLU A 63 7.65 -51.59 -4.85
N MET A 64 7.69 -51.02 -3.64
CA MET A 64 6.71 -50.03 -3.19
C MET A 64 7.09 -48.62 -3.68
N PRO A 65 6.28 -47.99 -4.54
CA PRO A 65 6.57 -46.64 -5.04
C PRO A 65 6.43 -45.58 -3.94
N VAL A 66 7.22 -44.51 -4.05
CA VAL A 66 7.16 -43.34 -3.17
C VAL A 66 6.82 -42.11 -4.01
N LEU A 67 5.66 -41.50 -3.78
CA LEU A 67 5.23 -40.27 -4.44
C LEU A 67 5.56 -39.04 -3.58
N LEU A 68 6.24 -38.05 -4.15
CA LEU A 68 6.51 -36.75 -3.55
C LEU A 68 5.68 -35.65 -4.23
N MET A 69 4.95 -34.88 -3.43
CA MET A 69 4.13 -33.73 -3.88
C MET A 69 4.60 -32.43 -3.23
N HIS A 70 4.95 -31.46 -4.09
CA HIS A 70 5.50 -30.16 -3.70
C HIS A 70 4.46 -29.20 -3.08
N GLY A 71 4.94 -28.06 -2.59
CA GLY A 71 4.12 -27.01 -1.98
C GLY A 71 3.45 -26.06 -2.99
N ILE A 72 2.82 -25.00 -2.50
CA ILE A 72 2.29 -23.94 -3.36
C ILE A 72 3.43 -23.12 -3.97
N LEU A 73 3.26 -22.64 -5.20
CA LEU A 73 4.30 -21.94 -5.99
C LEU A 73 5.56 -22.77 -6.26
N ASP A 74 5.48 -24.09 -6.15
CA ASP A 74 6.62 -24.99 -6.26
C ASP A 74 6.47 -26.00 -7.41
N SER A 75 7.51 -26.79 -7.66
CA SER A 75 7.52 -27.86 -8.64
C SER A 75 8.32 -29.07 -8.16
N ALA A 76 8.38 -30.13 -8.97
CA ALA A 76 9.20 -31.31 -8.70
C ALA A 76 10.69 -30.98 -8.45
N ASP A 77 11.20 -29.86 -9.00
CA ASP A 77 12.60 -29.46 -8.92
C ASP A 77 13.08 -29.33 -7.46
N THR A 78 12.23 -28.84 -6.57
CA THR A 78 12.50 -28.63 -5.12
C THR A 78 13.10 -29.85 -4.43
N TRP A 79 12.75 -31.05 -4.91
CA TRP A 79 13.15 -32.31 -4.28
C TRP A 79 14.56 -32.77 -4.66
N VAL A 80 15.24 -32.05 -5.57
CA VAL A 80 16.59 -32.39 -6.06
C VAL A 80 17.58 -31.21 -6.03
N LEU A 81 17.16 -30.00 -5.62
CA LEU A 81 18.00 -28.79 -5.67
C LEU A 81 19.28 -28.87 -4.84
N ARG A 82 19.26 -29.53 -3.67
CA ARG A 82 20.42 -29.69 -2.77
C ARG A 82 21.27 -30.94 -3.07
N GLY A 83 21.14 -31.49 -4.28
CA GLY A 83 21.88 -32.66 -4.71
C GLY A 83 21.73 -33.87 -3.80
N ASN A 84 22.85 -34.46 -3.37
CA ASN A 84 22.88 -35.68 -2.56
C ASN A 84 22.14 -35.55 -1.21
N GLU A 85 21.99 -34.33 -0.69
CA GLU A 85 21.24 -34.07 0.55
C GLU A 85 19.72 -33.97 0.31
N SER A 86 19.30 -33.86 -0.95
CA SER A 86 17.88 -33.76 -1.27
C SER A 86 17.15 -35.06 -0.99
N LEU A 87 15.91 -34.95 -0.53
CA LEU A 87 15.10 -36.10 -0.12
C LEU A 87 14.91 -37.12 -1.25
N ALA A 88 14.62 -36.67 -2.48
CA ALA A 88 14.40 -37.61 -3.59
C ALA A 88 15.67 -38.38 -3.94
N ILE A 89 16.83 -37.71 -3.95
CA ILE A 89 18.14 -38.33 -4.21
C ILE A 89 18.51 -39.31 -3.10
N THR A 90 18.31 -38.93 -1.83
CA THR A 90 18.54 -39.82 -0.68
C THR A 90 17.67 -41.08 -0.73
N LEU A 91 16.40 -40.96 -1.12
CA LEU A 91 15.51 -42.10 -1.29
C LEU A 91 15.95 -43.00 -2.45
N ALA A 92 16.30 -42.40 -3.60
CA ALA A 92 16.80 -43.13 -4.76
C ALA A 92 18.09 -43.89 -4.45
N ASN A 93 19.05 -43.27 -3.76
CA ASN A 93 20.29 -43.90 -3.29
C ASN A 93 20.05 -45.07 -2.32
N LYS A 94 18.91 -45.08 -1.62
CA LYS A 94 18.48 -46.21 -0.76
C LYS A 94 17.65 -47.26 -1.51
N GLY A 95 17.55 -47.14 -2.83
CA GLY A 95 16.88 -48.07 -3.73
C GLY A 95 15.36 -47.90 -3.82
N TYR A 96 14.78 -46.82 -3.29
CA TYR A 96 13.34 -46.56 -3.42
C TYR A 96 12.98 -46.17 -4.86
N ASP A 97 11.79 -46.60 -5.33
CA ASP A 97 11.23 -46.14 -6.59
C ASP A 97 10.51 -44.80 -6.39
N VAL A 98 11.18 -43.71 -6.78
CA VAL A 98 10.79 -42.34 -6.40
C VAL A 98 10.05 -41.67 -7.55
N TRP A 99 8.85 -41.19 -7.28
CA TRP A 99 7.98 -40.47 -8.20
C TRP A 99 7.76 -39.05 -7.72
N LEU A 100 7.88 -38.08 -8.62
CA LEU A 100 7.77 -36.66 -8.33
C LEU A 100 6.62 -36.08 -9.16
N GLY A 101 5.56 -35.68 -8.46
CA GLY A 101 4.35 -35.16 -9.07
C GLY A 101 4.37 -33.65 -9.21
N ASN A 102 3.60 -33.15 -10.18
CA ASN A 102 3.36 -31.73 -10.42
C ASN A 102 1.85 -31.46 -10.50
N CYS A 103 1.44 -30.24 -10.19
CA CYS A 103 0.05 -29.80 -10.30
C CYS A 103 -0.18 -28.89 -11.50
N ARG A 104 -1.44 -28.78 -11.93
CA ARG A 104 -1.86 -27.84 -12.99
C ARG A 104 -1.39 -26.39 -12.72
N GLY A 105 -0.97 -25.73 -13.80
CA GLY A 105 -0.52 -24.34 -13.87
C GLY A 105 0.89 -24.04 -13.31
N ASN A 106 1.54 -24.96 -12.61
CA ASN A 106 2.99 -24.82 -12.35
C ASN A 106 3.80 -25.03 -13.64
N LYS A 107 5.13 -24.83 -13.61
CA LYS A 107 6.04 -24.96 -14.78
C LYS A 107 5.84 -26.25 -15.60
N TYR A 108 5.48 -27.35 -14.94
CA TYR A 108 5.31 -28.69 -15.53
C TYR A 108 3.84 -29.07 -15.79
N GLY A 109 2.89 -28.16 -15.52
CA GLY A 109 1.45 -28.36 -15.65
C GLY A 109 0.74 -27.28 -16.49
N ARG A 110 1.43 -26.60 -17.41
CA ARG A 110 0.87 -25.52 -18.27
C ARG A 110 0.16 -25.99 -19.54
N ARG A 111 -0.19 -27.28 -19.64
CA ARG A 111 -0.81 -27.86 -20.85
C ARG A 111 -2.21 -28.38 -20.54
N HIS A 112 -3.09 -28.28 -21.53
CA HIS A 112 -4.46 -28.80 -21.49
C HIS A 112 -4.85 -29.30 -22.88
N ILE A 113 -5.76 -30.27 -22.96
CA ILE A 113 -6.22 -30.83 -24.24
C ILE A 113 -7.05 -29.85 -25.09
N TYR A 114 -7.66 -28.84 -24.44
CA TYR A 114 -8.55 -27.83 -25.08
C TYR A 114 -8.33 -26.38 -24.64
N LEU A 115 -7.68 -26.13 -23.51
CA LEU A 115 -7.61 -24.80 -22.90
C LEU A 115 -6.21 -24.20 -23.13
N ASP A 116 -6.18 -22.91 -23.39
CA ASP A 116 -4.94 -22.16 -23.55
C ASP A 116 -4.55 -21.51 -22.22
N PRO A 117 -3.31 -21.67 -21.72
CA PRO A 117 -2.83 -20.97 -20.53
C PRO A 117 -2.88 -19.43 -20.64
N ASP A 118 -3.04 -18.87 -21.83
CA ASP A 118 -3.30 -17.44 -22.01
C ASP A 118 -4.75 -17.02 -21.74
N ASN A 119 -5.67 -17.98 -21.54
CA ASN A 119 -7.08 -17.70 -21.25
C ASN A 119 -7.42 -17.94 -19.76
N ASN A 120 -8.32 -17.12 -19.21
CA ASN A 120 -8.73 -17.22 -17.79
C ASN A 120 -9.32 -18.58 -17.41
N THR A 121 -9.99 -19.26 -18.34
CA THR A 121 -10.60 -20.57 -18.09
C THR A 121 -9.57 -21.64 -17.73
N PHE A 122 -8.33 -21.54 -18.23
CA PHE A 122 -7.23 -22.42 -17.83
C PHE A 122 -6.82 -22.22 -16.35
N TRP A 123 -7.09 -21.05 -15.78
CA TRP A 123 -6.71 -20.71 -14.42
C TRP A 123 -7.85 -20.86 -13.41
N ASP A 124 -9.00 -21.39 -13.83
CA ASP A 124 -10.20 -21.49 -13.01
C ASP A 124 -10.21 -22.69 -12.05
N TYR A 125 -9.11 -22.91 -11.34
CA TYR A 125 -8.92 -24.05 -10.43
C TYR A 125 -8.37 -23.62 -9.06
N THR A 126 -8.41 -24.53 -8.09
CA THR A 126 -7.90 -24.38 -6.72
C THR A 126 -7.20 -25.66 -6.26
N PHE A 127 -6.72 -25.70 -5.01
CA PHE A 127 -6.21 -26.92 -4.38
C PHE A 127 -7.26 -28.04 -4.31
N HIS A 128 -8.56 -27.72 -4.45
CA HIS A 128 -9.59 -28.74 -4.54
C HIS A 128 -9.39 -29.60 -5.79
N GLU A 129 -9.27 -28.98 -6.97
CA GLU A 129 -9.06 -29.68 -8.23
C GLU A 129 -7.71 -30.44 -8.25
N HIS A 130 -6.68 -29.92 -7.58
CA HIS A 130 -5.43 -30.67 -7.39
C HIS A 130 -5.67 -32.00 -6.64
N GLY A 131 -6.49 -32.00 -5.58
CA GLY A 131 -6.81 -33.22 -4.85
C GLY A 131 -7.82 -34.12 -5.57
N TYR A 132 -8.77 -33.52 -6.29
CA TYR A 132 -9.90 -34.24 -6.88
C TYR A 132 -9.59 -34.84 -8.27
N TYR A 133 -8.75 -34.17 -9.06
CA TYR A 133 -8.41 -34.58 -10.43
C TYR A 133 -6.93 -34.90 -10.62
N ASP A 134 -6.01 -34.05 -10.13
CA ASP A 134 -4.56 -34.24 -10.38
C ASP A 134 -4.02 -35.48 -9.66
N LEU A 135 -4.27 -35.60 -8.34
CA LEU A 135 -3.78 -36.73 -7.56
C LEU A 135 -4.30 -38.10 -8.05
N PRO A 136 -5.60 -38.27 -8.37
CA PRO A 136 -6.10 -39.49 -8.97
C PRO A 136 -5.35 -39.91 -10.24
N ALA A 137 -5.17 -38.97 -11.17
CA ALA A 137 -4.47 -39.23 -12.43
C ALA A 137 -3.00 -39.63 -12.19
N ILE A 138 -2.33 -38.96 -11.25
CA ILE A 138 -0.96 -39.27 -10.83
C ILE A 138 -0.89 -40.67 -10.21
N ILE A 139 -1.71 -40.96 -9.20
CA ILE A 139 -1.68 -42.22 -8.45
C ILE A 139 -1.99 -43.40 -9.36
N ASP A 140 -3.04 -43.30 -10.18
CA ASP A 140 -3.45 -44.40 -11.05
C ASP A 140 -2.40 -44.69 -12.13
N ASN A 141 -1.75 -43.65 -12.66
CA ASN A 141 -0.66 -43.83 -13.60
C ASN A 141 0.54 -44.52 -12.95
N ILE A 142 0.92 -44.13 -11.72
CA ILE A 142 2.01 -44.77 -10.97
C ILE A 142 1.70 -46.24 -10.73
N LEU A 143 0.53 -46.55 -10.16
CA LEU A 143 0.15 -47.93 -9.85
C LEU A 143 0.05 -48.80 -11.11
N PHE A 144 -0.42 -48.23 -12.22
CA PHE A 144 -0.46 -48.90 -13.51
C PHE A 144 0.95 -49.23 -14.03
N ILE A 145 1.88 -48.27 -13.99
CA ILE A 145 3.25 -48.45 -14.51
C ILE A 145 4.07 -49.38 -13.62
N THR A 146 3.90 -49.32 -12.31
CA THR A 146 4.68 -50.13 -11.36
C THR A 146 4.03 -51.49 -11.07
N ASN A 147 2.78 -51.68 -11.48
CA ASN A 147 1.95 -52.83 -11.10
C ASN A 147 1.79 -53.00 -9.57
N ALA A 148 2.01 -51.93 -8.81
CA ALA A 148 1.81 -51.91 -7.37
C ALA A 148 0.33 -51.75 -7.03
N SER A 149 -0.11 -52.32 -5.90
CA SER A 149 -1.48 -52.14 -5.40
C SER A 149 -1.65 -50.90 -4.54
N LYS A 150 -0.55 -50.37 -3.98
CA LYS A 150 -0.50 -49.16 -3.15
C LYS A 150 0.82 -48.43 -3.36
N LEU A 151 0.89 -47.18 -2.90
CA LEU A 151 2.12 -46.39 -2.81
C LEU A 151 2.26 -45.70 -1.44
N ASN A 152 3.48 -45.31 -1.09
CA ASN A 152 3.76 -44.39 0.01
C ASN A 152 3.75 -42.96 -0.53
N ALA A 153 3.15 -42.02 0.18
CA ALA A 153 3.06 -40.62 -0.23
C ALA A 153 3.79 -39.70 0.77
N ILE A 154 4.46 -38.68 0.25
CA ILE A 154 5.07 -37.60 1.00
C ILE A 154 4.55 -36.29 0.40
N GLY A 155 3.90 -35.46 1.21
CA GLY A 155 3.41 -34.15 0.78
C GLY A 155 4.05 -33.04 1.61
N HIS A 156 4.40 -31.92 0.98
CA HIS A 156 4.86 -30.71 1.68
C HIS A 156 3.85 -29.57 1.50
N SER A 157 3.49 -28.88 2.60
CA SER A 157 2.62 -27.69 2.55
C SER A 157 1.29 -27.97 1.80
N GLN A 158 0.95 -27.24 0.73
CA GLN A 158 -0.21 -27.53 -0.11
C GLN A 158 -0.24 -28.98 -0.62
N GLY A 159 0.93 -29.60 -0.85
CA GLY A 159 1.05 -31.02 -1.20
C GLY A 159 0.41 -31.95 -0.18
N THR A 160 0.29 -31.54 1.10
CA THR A 160 -0.49 -32.27 2.11
C THR A 160 -2.00 -32.01 1.99
N THR A 161 -2.38 -30.75 1.74
CA THR A 161 -3.77 -30.29 1.61
C THR A 161 -4.50 -31.08 0.54
N ILE A 162 -3.85 -31.31 -0.60
CA ILE A 162 -4.44 -32.02 -1.74
C ILE A 162 -4.71 -33.50 -1.43
N PHE A 163 -3.88 -34.16 -0.59
CA PHE A 163 -4.16 -35.51 -0.10
C PHE A 163 -5.33 -35.54 0.88
N TYR A 164 -5.51 -34.50 1.71
CA TYR A 164 -6.69 -34.39 2.57
C TYR A 164 -7.96 -34.17 1.76
N VAL A 165 -7.91 -33.38 0.68
CA VAL A 165 -9.02 -33.26 -0.29
C VAL A 165 -9.31 -34.63 -0.91
N LEU A 166 -8.31 -35.32 -1.45
CA LEU A 166 -8.49 -36.64 -2.06
C LEU A 166 -9.17 -37.62 -1.09
N GLY A 167 -8.61 -37.78 0.11
CA GLY A 167 -9.10 -38.73 1.10
C GLY A 167 -10.50 -38.41 1.62
N SER A 168 -10.92 -37.14 1.55
CA SER A 168 -12.25 -36.67 1.98
C SER A 168 -13.30 -36.62 0.88
N THR A 169 -12.91 -36.59 -0.40
CA THR A 169 -13.83 -36.43 -1.53
C THR A 169 -13.87 -37.64 -2.47
N ARG A 170 -12.82 -38.47 -2.50
CA ARG A 170 -12.71 -39.71 -3.26
C ARG A 170 -12.18 -40.84 -2.38
N HIS A 171 -13.02 -41.28 -1.45
CA HIS A 171 -12.63 -42.19 -0.37
C HIS A 171 -12.02 -43.53 -0.85
N GLU A 172 -12.31 -43.97 -2.08
CA GLU A 172 -11.73 -45.15 -2.70
C GLU A 172 -10.19 -45.09 -2.81
N TYR A 173 -9.62 -43.88 -2.91
CA TYR A 173 -8.17 -43.69 -2.95
C TYR A 173 -7.48 -43.87 -1.60
N ASN A 174 -8.21 -43.80 -0.48
CA ASN A 174 -7.64 -44.11 0.83
C ASN A 174 -7.07 -45.54 0.88
N ASN A 175 -7.63 -46.47 0.12
CA ASN A 175 -7.13 -47.85 0.04
C ASN A 175 -5.89 -48.00 -0.84
N LYS A 176 -5.61 -47.03 -1.72
CA LYS A 176 -4.45 -47.00 -2.63
C LYS A 176 -3.21 -46.34 -2.01
N ILE A 177 -3.37 -45.63 -0.89
CA ILE A 177 -2.27 -45.01 -0.15
C ILE A 177 -1.94 -45.88 1.07
N ASN A 178 -0.69 -46.34 1.15
CA ASN A 178 -0.22 -47.13 2.28
C ASN A 178 0.08 -46.26 3.51
N VAL A 179 0.78 -45.14 3.30
CA VAL A 179 1.06 -44.13 4.31
C VAL A 179 1.18 -42.76 3.65
N LEU A 180 0.69 -41.71 4.32
CA LEU A 180 0.97 -40.33 3.99
C LEU A 180 1.90 -39.73 5.07
N ILE A 181 3.08 -39.29 4.64
CA ILE A 181 4.00 -38.49 5.45
C ILE A 181 3.73 -37.02 5.12
N ALA A 182 3.08 -36.31 6.03
CA ALA A 182 2.68 -34.92 5.82
C ALA A 182 3.71 -33.96 6.44
N LEU A 183 4.48 -33.27 5.59
CA LEU A 183 5.47 -32.26 5.96
C LEU A 183 4.81 -30.88 5.98
N ALA A 184 4.88 -30.19 7.13
CA ALA A 184 4.26 -28.88 7.35
C ALA A 184 2.78 -28.82 6.86
N PRO A 185 1.88 -29.65 7.41
CA PRO A 185 0.54 -29.79 6.86
C PRO A 185 -0.30 -28.52 6.99
N VAL A 186 -0.93 -28.10 5.90
CA VAL A 186 -1.78 -26.91 5.85
C VAL A 186 -3.25 -27.34 5.73
N CYS A 187 -4.00 -27.15 6.81
CA CYS A 187 -5.40 -27.58 6.91
C CYS A 187 -6.25 -26.58 7.71
N PHE A 188 -5.65 -25.95 8.72
CA PHE A 188 -6.28 -24.93 9.56
C PHE A 188 -5.42 -23.66 9.60
N LEU A 189 -6.04 -22.48 9.51
CA LEU A 189 -5.36 -21.20 9.36
C LEU A 189 -5.61 -20.20 10.52
N GLU A 190 -6.15 -20.66 11.64
CA GLU A 190 -6.58 -19.78 12.75
C GLU A 190 -5.42 -19.03 13.42
N ASN A 191 -4.29 -19.72 13.60
CA ASN A 191 -3.16 -19.27 14.43
C ASN A 191 -2.00 -18.68 13.61
N MET A 192 -2.21 -18.32 12.35
CA MET A 192 -1.15 -17.70 11.56
C MET A 192 -0.72 -16.37 12.17
N GLU A 193 0.57 -16.09 12.13
CA GLU A 193 1.12 -14.80 12.53
C GLU A 193 1.17 -13.82 11.34
N PRO A 194 1.29 -12.50 11.59
CA PRO A 194 1.63 -11.56 10.54
C PRO A 194 2.97 -11.94 9.88
N PRO A 195 3.10 -11.82 8.55
CA PRO A 195 2.24 -11.05 7.64
C PRO A 195 1.13 -11.87 6.93
N LEU A 196 1.18 -13.21 6.97
CA LEU A 196 0.23 -14.08 6.27
C LEU A 196 -1.22 -13.92 6.77
N LYS A 197 -1.41 -13.72 8.09
CA LYS A 197 -2.72 -13.41 8.69
C LYS A 197 -3.38 -12.17 8.07
N THR A 198 -2.57 -11.18 7.71
CA THR A 198 -3.01 -9.92 7.11
C THR A 198 -3.31 -10.08 5.63
N MET A 199 -2.52 -10.85 4.86
CA MET A 199 -2.82 -11.17 3.45
C MET A 199 -4.20 -11.79 3.28
N ILE A 200 -4.51 -12.77 4.13
CA ILE A 200 -5.79 -13.49 4.06
C ILE A 200 -6.98 -12.57 4.36
N GLN A 201 -6.82 -11.54 5.21
CA GLN A 201 -7.88 -10.56 5.47
C GLN A 201 -8.25 -9.72 4.23
N TYR A 202 -7.26 -9.40 3.39
CA TYR A 202 -7.46 -8.61 2.17
C TYR A 202 -7.61 -9.46 0.91
N SER A 203 -7.55 -10.78 1.01
CA SER A 203 -7.67 -11.70 -0.12
C SER A 203 -8.94 -11.54 -0.98
N PRO A 204 -10.13 -11.12 -0.46
CA PRO A 204 -11.27 -10.85 -1.33
C PRO A 204 -11.00 -9.64 -2.24
N MET A 205 -10.37 -8.59 -1.70
CA MET A 205 -9.95 -7.43 -2.49
C MET A 205 -8.93 -7.82 -3.55
N ILE A 206 -7.91 -8.60 -3.18
CA ILE A 206 -6.86 -9.05 -4.11
C ILE A 206 -7.46 -9.88 -5.25
N TYR A 207 -8.35 -10.83 -4.92
CA TYR A 207 -9.02 -11.67 -5.92
C TYR A 207 -9.93 -10.85 -6.86
N LEU A 208 -10.70 -9.90 -6.31
CA LEU A 208 -11.55 -9.03 -7.11
C LEU A 208 -10.74 -8.10 -8.01
N THR A 209 -9.67 -7.47 -7.50
CA THR A 209 -8.78 -6.61 -8.29
C THR A 209 -8.07 -7.41 -9.39
N ALA A 210 -7.61 -8.61 -9.09
CA ALA A 210 -6.99 -9.49 -10.09
C ALA A 210 -7.98 -9.82 -11.22
N ASN A 211 -9.22 -10.20 -10.88
CA ASN A 211 -10.26 -10.43 -11.89
C ASN A 211 -10.61 -9.17 -12.70
N MET A 212 -10.62 -7.98 -12.07
CA MET A 212 -10.87 -6.71 -12.77
C MET A 212 -9.75 -6.33 -13.75
N LEU A 213 -8.50 -6.70 -13.43
CA LEU A 213 -7.32 -6.41 -14.23
C LEU A 213 -6.94 -7.56 -15.18
N ASP A 214 -7.80 -8.59 -15.30
CA ASP A 214 -7.53 -9.79 -16.10
C ASP A 214 -6.26 -10.56 -15.70
N ILE A 215 -5.88 -10.43 -14.42
CA ILE A 215 -4.73 -11.12 -13.83
C ILE A 215 -5.17 -12.50 -13.39
N LYS A 216 -4.80 -13.52 -14.18
CA LYS A 216 -5.21 -14.93 -14.02
C LYS A 216 -4.24 -15.79 -13.22
N GLU A 217 -2.95 -15.46 -13.27
CA GLU A 217 -1.87 -16.21 -12.62
C GLU A 217 -1.00 -15.31 -11.74
N ILE A 218 -0.34 -15.93 -10.77
CA ILE A 218 0.61 -15.29 -9.87
C ILE A 218 1.98 -15.91 -10.14
N PHE A 219 3.02 -15.08 -10.31
CA PHE A 219 4.38 -15.47 -10.71
C PHE A 219 4.42 -16.23 -12.05
N GLY A 220 3.90 -15.60 -13.11
CA GLY A 220 3.90 -16.13 -14.48
C GLY A 220 5.30 -16.36 -15.08
N THR A 221 5.38 -16.68 -16.38
CA THR A 221 6.59 -17.23 -17.05
C THR A 221 7.84 -16.34 -17.08
N ASN A 222 7.78 -15.08 -16.62
CA ASN A 222 8.95 -14.19 -16.52
C ASN A 222 9.75 -14.41 -15.22
N GLN A 223 10.25 -15.63 -15.01
CA GLN A 223 11.20 -15.96 -13.92
C GLN A 223 12.54 -15.18 -14.06
N ASN A 224 12.86 -14.71 -15.27
CA ASN A 224 14.11 -14.00 -15.60
C ASN A 224 14.29 -12.68 -14.82
N VAL A 225 13.22 -11.98 -14.45
CA VAL A 225 13.32 -10.70 -13.72
C VAL A 225 13.76 -10.93 -12.27
N ILE A 226 13.24 -11.96 -11.61
CA ILE A 226 13.61 -12.30 -10.23
C ILE A 226 15.04 -12.87 -10.20
N ASN A 227 15.39 -13.74 -11.16
CA ASN A 227 16.72 -14.34 -11.28
C ASN A 227 17.81 -13.29 -11.51
N THR A 228 17.59 -12.33 -12.40
CA THR A 228 18.57 -11.27 -12.70
C THR A 228 18.80 -10.35 -11.50
N ILE A 229 17.77 -10.12 -10.69
CA ILE A 229 17.83 -9.23 -9.52
C ILE A 229 18.47 -9.95 -8.32
N CYS A 230 18.11 -11.20 -8.04
CA CYS A 230 18.50 -11.91 -6.82
C CYS A 230 19.85 -12.65 -6.89
N GLN A 231 20.46 -12.81 -8.08
CA GLN A 231 21.80 -13.41 -8.22
C GLN A 231 22.97 -12.48 -7.82
N GLN A 232 22.70 -11.20 -7.53
CA GLN A 232 23.73 -10.26 -7.03
C GLN A 232 23.99 -10.51 -5.53
N PRO A 233 25.24 -10.66 -5.06
CA PRO A 233 25.56 -11.04 -3.67
C PRO A 233 24.95 -10.12 -2.58
N ILE A 234 24.83 -8.83 -2.89
CA ILE A 234 24.24 -7.82 -1.99
C ILE A 234 22.71 -7.87 -1.98
N ILE A 235 22.10 -8.34 -3.08
CA ILE A 235 20.64 -8.41 -3.28
C ILE A 235 20.10 -9.77 -2.83
N ASN A 236 20.93 -10.82 -2.84
CA ASN A 236 20.60 -12.16 -2.37
C ASN A 236 20.05 -12.16 -0.92
N SER A 237 20.77 -11.56 0.03
CA SER A 237 20.29 -11.44 1.42
C SER A 237 18.98 -10.66 1.53
N ILE A 238 18.78 -9.65 0.68
CA ILE A 238 17.60 -8.78 0.67
C ILE A 238 16.39 -9.50 0.05
N CYS A 239 16.58 -10.30 -1.00
CA CYS A 239 15.52 -11.09 -1.60
C CYS A 239 15.00 -12.12 -0.57
N VAL A 240 15.89 -12.81 0.13
CA VAL A 240 15.49 -13.87 1.06
C VAL A 240 14.81 -13.33 2.32
N THR A 241 15.35 -12.27 2.93
CA THR A 241 14.72 -11.62 4.10
C THR A 241 13.35 -11.00 3.78
N ASN A 242 13.07 -10.64 2.52
CA ASN A 242 11.84 -9.92 2.15
C ASN A 242 10.84 -10.71 1.29
N THR A 243 11.19 -11.88 0.75
CA THR A 243 10.29 -12.71 -0.08
C THR A 243 10.00 -14.07 0.55
N ILE A 244 11.04 -14.83 0.91
CA ILE A 244 10.92 -16.21 1.42
C ILE A 244 10.71 -16.20 2.94
N PHE A 245 11.59 -15.58 3.71
CA PHE A 245 11.53 -15.59 5.18
C PHE A 245 10.25 -15.01 5.80
N PRO A 246 9.59 -13.99 5.22
CA PRO A 246 8.31 -13.52 5.74
C PRO A 246 7.16 -14.52 5.60
N ILE A 247 7.33 -15.58 4.78
CA ILE A 247 6.31 -16.62 4.52
C ILE A 247 6.74 -17.95 5.16
N THR A 248 8.04 -18.27 5.15
CA THR A 248 8.58 -19.58 5.58
C THR A 248 9.27 -19.55 6.94
N GLY A 249 9.57 -18.37 7.50
CA GLY A 249 10.43 -18.20 8.68
C GLY A 249 11.89 -17.89 8.30
N GLU A 250 12.61 -17.21 9.19
CA GLU A 250 14.02 -16.83 9.00
C GLU A 250 14.95 -17.98 9.42
N ASP A 251 15.84 -18.39 8.52
CA ASP A 251 16.94 -19.31 8.80
C ASP A 251 18.24 -18.77 8.19
N SER A 252 19.09 -18.15 9.02
CA SER A 252 20.27 -17.41 8.60
C SER A 252 21.42 -18.29 8.11
N ASP A 253 21.34 -19.62 8.32
CA ASP A 253 22.47 -20.52 8.17
C ASP A 253 22.49 -21.21 6.78
N GLU A 254 21.46 -21.05 5.94
CA GLU A 254 21.32 -21.71 4.62
C GLU A 254 21.38 -20.73 3.42
N LEU A 255 22.21 -19.69 3.51
CA LEU A 255 22.27 -18.64 2.46
C LEU A 255 23.01 -19.05 1.16
N GLU A 256 23.71 -20.19 1.15
CA GLU A 256 24.55 -20.61 0.01
C GLU A 256 23.75 -21.26 -1.13
N ASP A 257 22.60 -21.90 -0.84
CA ASP A 257 21.77 -22.62 -1.82
C ASP A 257 20.71 -21.72 -2.50
N ILE A 258 20.71 -20.42 -2.23
CA ILE A 258 19.67 -19.49 -2.68
C ILE A 258 19.68 -19.22 -4.20
N PRO A 259 20.84 -19.05 -4.87
CA PRO A 259 20.84 -18.75 -6.31
C PRO A 259 20.15 -19.85 -7.13
N ILE A 260 20.40 -21.12 -6.81
CA ILE A 260 19.75 -22.25 -7.46
C ILE A 260 18.26 -22.36 -7.08
N LEU A 261 17.88 -21.95 -5.86
CA LEU A 261 16.47 -21.91 -5.46
C LEU A 261 15.67 -20.92 -6.34
N TYR A 262 16.19 -19.72 -6.60
CA TYR A 262 15.48 -18.72 -7.40
C TYR A 262 15.29 -19.13 -8.87
N GLU A 263 16.23 -19.90 -9.43
CA GLU A 263 16.09 -20.45 -10.79
C GLU A 263 14.88 -21.38 -10.95
N HIS A 264 14.41 -21.97 -9.85
CA HIS A 264 13.35 -22.98 -9.83
C HIS A 264 12.11 -22.56 -9.02
N PHE A 265 12.17 -21.47 -8.25
CA PHE A 265 11.11 -20.95 -7.39
C PHE A 265 11.06 -19.40 -7.40
N PRO A 266 9.87 -18.75 -7.40
CA PRO A 266 8.54 -19.33 -7.41
C PRO A 266 8.11 -19.80 -8.81
N THR A 267 7.18 -20.74 -8.84
CA THR A 267 6.44 -21.18 -10.04
C THR A 267 4.98 -20.70 -9.98
N ALA A 268 4.31 -20.70 -11.12
CA ALA A 268 2.97 -20.13 -11.25
C ALA A 268 1.86 -20.94 -10.55
N THR A 269 0.82 -20.24 -10.10
CA THR A 269 -0.47 -20.83 -9.67
C THR A 269 -1.62 -19.87 -9.97
N SER A 270 -2.86 -20.35 -9.95
CA SER A 270 -4.02 -19.49 -10.18
C SER A 270 -4.25 -18.52 -9.01
N VAL A 271 -4.73 -17.31 -9.31
CA VAL A 271 -5.18 -16.37 -8.27
C VAL A 271 -6.32 -17.00 -7.43
N LYS A 272 -7.19 -17.78 -8.07
CA LYS A 272 -8.30 -18.49 -7.42
C LYS A 272 -7.82 -19.49 -6.37
N ASN A 273 -6.69 -20.17 -6.61
CA ASN A 273 -6.10 -21.10 -5.63
C ASN A 273 -5.69 -20.37 -4.33
N LEU A 274 -4.99 -19.23 -4.42
CA LEU A 274 -4.65 -18.43 -3.24
C LEU A 274 -5.88 -17.88 -2.52
N TYR A 275 -6.90 -17.48 -3.26
CA TYR A 275 -8.15 -17.01 -2.68
C TYR A 275 -8.88 -18.14 -1.94
N HIS A 276 -8.87 -19.38 -2.45
CA HIS A 276 -9.49 -20.50 -1.76
C HIS A 276 -8.82 -20.79 -0.40
N PHE A 277 -7.48 -20.67 -0.29
CA PHE A 277 -6.81 -20.79 1.01
C PHE A 277 -7.30 -19.77 2.02
N SER A 278 -7.62 -18.55 1.59
CA SER A 278 -8.09 -17.51 2.51
C SER A 278 -9.48 -17.79 3.08
N GLN A 279 -10.32 -18.48 2.31
CA GLN A 279 -11.68 -18.88 2.71
C GLN A 279 -11.66 -19.91 3.85
N LEU A 280 -10.59 -20.71 3.98
CA LEU A 280 -10.44 -21.65 5.10
C LEU A 280 -10.44 -20.96 6.47
N LYS A 281 -10.03 -19.69 6.55
CA LYS A 281 -10.10 -18.90 7.79
C LYS A 281 -11.53 -18.43 8.11
N GLN A 282 -12.35 -18.19 7.08
CA GLN A 282 -13.67 -17.58 7.22
C GLN A 282 -14.75 -18.59 7.65
N ILE A 283 -14.47 -19.89 7.55
CA ILE A 283 -15.39 -20.99 7.87
C ILE A 283 -14.87 -21.80 9.07
N ASN A 284 -14.95 -21.25 10.29
CA ASN A 284 -14.51 -21.91 11.54
C ASN A 284 -13.10 -22.53 11.48
N GLY A 285 -12.19 -21.90 10.75
CA GLY A 285 -10.76 -22.17 10.86
C GLY A 285 -10.15 -23.26 10.01
N GLY A 286 -10.91 -24.06 9.23
CA GLY A 286 -10.36 -25.05 8.31
C GLY A 286 -11.31 -26.19 7.94
N PHE A 287 -10.75 -27.36 7.61
CA PHE A 287 -11.53 -28.56 7.25
C PHE A 287 -12.43 -29.02 8.41
N LEU A 288 -13.60 -29.60 8.11
CA LEU A 288 -14.53 -30.06 9.15
C LEU A 288 -13.91 -31.18 10.00
N SER A 289 -13.77 -30.94 11.31
CA SER A 289 -13.33 -31.94 12.28
C SER A 289 -14.52 -32.77 12.78
N PRO A 290 -14.41 -34.11 12.91
CA PRO A 290 -15.45 -34.97 13.48
C PRO A 290 -15.85 -34.62 14.94
N LYS A 291 -15.06 -33.80 15.64
CA LYS A 291 -15.26 -33.48 17.07
C LYS A 291 -16.04 -32.19 17.33
N SER A 292 -16.52 -31.49 16.29
CA SER A 292 -17.39 -30.33 16.44
C SER A 292 -18.86 -30.79 16.45
N PRO A 293 -19.72 -30.34 17.39
CA PRO A 293 -21.11 -30.78 17.43
C PRO A 293 -21.81 -30.33 16.14
N ILE A 294 -22.22 -31.31 15.35
CA ILE A 294 -22.92 -31.13 14.08
C ILE A 294 -24.30 -30.50 14.37
N LYS A 295 -24.44 -29.19 14.17
CA LYS A 295 -25.74 -28.62 13.82
C LYS A 295 -25.90 -28.80 12.31
N MET A 296 -26.51 -29.91 11.91
CA MET A 296 -27.02 -30.06 10.55
C MET A 296 -28.08 -28.98 10.34
N MET A 297 -27.76 -27.91 9.59
CA MET A 297 -28.79 -27.18 8.88
C MET A 297 -29.29 -28.10 7.76
N LYS A 298 -30.40 -28.79 8.02
CA LYS A 298 -31.21 -29.36 6.94
C LYS A 298 -31.75 -28.18 6.14
N GLY A 299 -31.34 -28.08 4.87
CA GLY A 299 -32.07 -27.27 3.91
C GLY A 299 -33.47 -27.82 3.73
N ASP A 300 -34.47 -26.97 3.85
CA ASP A 300 -35.73 -27.13 3.13
C ASP A 300 -36.06 -25.77 2.50
N GLY A 301 -36.39 -25.83 1.21
CA GLY A 301 -36.86 -24.68 0.47
C GLY A 301 -38.31 -24.39 0.82
N SER A 302 -38.73 -23.19 0.40
CA SER A 302 -40.11 -22.70 0.32
C SER A 302 -40.68 -21.90 1.51
N LYS A 303 -41.25 -20.74 1.13
CA LYS A 303 -42.25 -19.87 1.80
C LYS A 303 -41.67 -18.82 2.78
N LEU A 304 -41.64 -17.54 2.40
CA LEU A 304 -42.73 -16.52 2.30
C LEU A 304 -43.07 -15.83 3.65
N VAL A 305 -42.78 -14.52 3.69
CA VAL A 305 -43.60 -13.40 4.24
C VAL A 305 -43.83 -13.32 5.76
N GLY A 306 -43.44 -12.18 6.34
CA GLY A 306 -44.36 -11.38 7.18
C GLY A 306 -44.04 -11.15 8.67
N ASN A 307 -43.77 -9.87 8.97
CA ASN A 307 -44.14 -9.10 10.16
C ASN A 307 -43.37 -9.17 11.48
N ALA A 308 -43.18 -7.94 11.98
CA ALA A 308 -42.62 -7.51 13.25
C ALA A 308 -43.43 -7.93 14.48
N THR A 309 -42.76 -8.04 15.63
CA THR A 309 -43.12 -7.40 16.92
C THR A 309 -42.09 -7.80 17.99
N GLY A 310 -41.69 -6.84 18.83
CA GLY A 310 -40.58 -6.98 19.78
C GLY A 310 -40.95 -7.50 21.17
N ARG A 311 -39.91 -7.60 22.02
CA ARG A 311 -39.85 -7.49 23.51
C ARG A 311 -38.40 -7.80 23.90
N ILE A 312 -37.56 -6.80 24.22
CA ILE A 312 -37.36 -6.19 25.55
C ILE A 312 -37.30 -7.24 26.68
N HIS A 313 -36.09 -7.53 27.15
CA HIS A 313 -35.86 -7.92 28.54
C HIS A 313 -34.91 -6.92 29.19
N THR A 314 -35.50 -6.13 30.09
CA THR A 314 -34.86 -5.27 31.07
C THR A 314 -34.45 -6.07 32.30
N SER A 315 -33.23 -5.84 32.81
CA SER A 315 -32.95 -5.90 34.24
C SER A 315 -31.96 -4.78 34.62
N ASN A 316 -32.54 -3.60 34.82
CA ASN A 316 -32.17 -2.60 35.84
C ASN A 316 -31.96 -3.30 37.22
N THR A 317 -31.16 -2.86 38.19
CA THR A 317 -30.57 -1.55 38.49
C THR A 317 -29.79 -1.60 39.83
N ARG A 318 -28.91 -0.60 40.01
CA ARG A 318 -28.52 0.10 41.27
C ARG A 318 -27.46 -0.57 42.17
N ASN A 319 -26.48 0.13 42.75
CA ASN A 319 -26.34 1.57 42.94
C ASN A 319 -24.90 2.02 43.25
N GLU A 320 -24.59 3.26 42.82
CA GLU A 320 -23.87 4.37 43.52
C GLU A 320 -22.51 4.07 44.21
N GLY A 321 -21.45 4.87 44.11
CA GLY A 321 -21.22 6.23 43.65
C GLY A 321 -19.89 6.74 44.25
N GLU A 322 -19.26 7.73 43.59
CA GLU A 322 -18.24 8.68 44.09
C GLU A 322 -16.82 8.18 44.45
N HIS A 323 -15.82 8.50 43.60
CA HIS A 323 -14.93 9.66 43.81
C HIS A 323 -13.80 9.75 42.76
N CYS A 324 -13.60 10.97 42.24
CA CYS A 324 -12.38 11.43 41.58
C CYS A 324 -11.14 11.24 42.47
N LEU A 325 -10.07 10.66 41.90
CA LEU A 325 -8.62 10.92 42.12
C LEU A 325 -7.82 9.65 41.84
N ALA A 326 -7.20 9.54 40.65
CA ALA A 326 -5.90 8.88 40.44
C ALA A 326 -5.58 8.79 38.93
N TRP A 327 -5.36 9.95 38.32
CA TRP A 327 -4.23 10.05 37.38
C TRP A 327 -2.93 9.92 38.21
N THR A 328 -1.86 9.41 37.62
CA THR A 328 -0.57 9.03 38.24
C THR A 328 -0.59 7.71 39.01
N ASN A 329 -0.22 6.60 38.33
CA ASN A 329 0.70 5.61 38.92
C ASN A 329 1.18 4.47 38.01
N ASP A 330 0.76 4.34 36.75
CA ASP A 330 1.24 3.21 35.92
C ASP A 330 2.41 3.54 34.96
N VAL A 331 3.02 4.71 35.12
CA VAL A 331 4.25 5.11 34.39
C VAL A 331 5.48 5.19 35.33
N ILE A 332 5.32 4.90 36.63
CA ILE A 332 6.41 4.99 37.63
C ILE A 332 6.93 3.60 38.07
N ALA A 333 6.38 2.49 37.57
CA ALA A 333 6.83 1.13 37.92
C ALA A 333 7.87 0.51 36.97
N ARG A 334 8.25 1.18 35.86
CA ARG A 334 9.25 0.65 34.90
C ARG A 334 10.51 1.50 34.73
N THR A 335 10.68 2.55 35.52
CA THR A 335 11.90 3.40 35.54
C THR A 335 12.73 3.24 36.83
N THR A 336 12.25 2.52 37.84
CA THR A 336 12.90 2.40 39.15
C THR A 336 13.82 1.17 39.30
N THR A 337 13.76 0.16 38.42
CA THR A 337 14.62 -1.03 38.54
C THR A 337 16.03 -0.84 37.92
N VAL A 338 16.21 0.11 36.99
CA VAL A 338 17.52 0.41 36.39
C VAL A 338 18.28 1.51 37.17
N ALA A 339 17.55 2.41 37.84
CA ALA A 339 18.15 3.43 38.70
C ALA A 339 18.72 2.86 40.02
N MET A 340 18.13 1.78 40.56
CA MET A 340 18.61 1.14 41.79
C MET A 340 19.90 0.32 41.60
N LEU A 341 20.14 -0.22 40.40
CA LEU A 341 21.36 -0.98 40.09
C LEU A 341 22.57 -0.08 39.78
N CYS A 342 22.36 1.15 39.31
CA CYS A 342 23.44 2.13 39.16
C CYS A 342 23.79 2.84 40.49
N ALA A 343 22.82 3.00 41.41
CA ALA A 343 23.06 3.59 42.73
C ALA A 343 23.85 2.68 43.69
N LEU A 344 23.83 1.36 43.49
CA LEU A 344 24.62 0.39 44.28
C LEU A 344 26.06 0.19 43.77
N ALA A 345 26.38 0.63 42.56
CA ALA A 345 27.75 0.57 42.02
C ALA A 345 28.59 1.81 42.36
N VAL A 346 27.95 2.93 42.74
CA VAL A 346 28.63 4.20 43.08
C VAL A 346 28.79 4.39 44.60
N SER A 347 28.09 3.63 45.43
CA SER A 347 28.25 3.66 46.90
C SER A 347 29.51 2.95 47.41
N HIS A 348 30.28 2.28 46.55
CA HIS A 348 31.54 1.62 46.92
C HIS A 348 32.82 2.32 46.46
N LEU A 349 32.75 3.49 45.81
CA LEU A 349 33.93 4.19 45.28
C LEU A 349 34.10 5.65 45.73
N VAL A 350 33.39 6.11 46.76
CA VAL A 350 33.68 7.40 47.42
C VAL A 350 33.98 7.17 48.90
N SER A 351 35.20 6.70 49.16
CA SER A 351 35.86 6.87 50.46
C SER A 351 37.31 7.33 50.25
N ALA A 352 37.50 8.46 49.59
CA ALA A 352 38.68 9.31 49.78
C ALA A 352 38.52 10.65 49.04
N GLU A 353 38.52 11.70 49.85
CA GLU A 353 38.81 13.11 49.51
C GLU A 353 37.80 13.97 48.72
N ARG A 354 37.60 15.15 49.31
CA ARG A 354 36.60 16.18 49.03
C ARG A 354 36.89 16.91 47.71
N VAL A 355 35.94 16.91 46.77
CA VAL A 355 35.79 17.98 45.78
C VAL A 355 34.30 18.28 45.56
N GLN A 356 33.94 19.56 45.61
CA GLN A 356 32.57 20.07 45.47
C GLN A 356 31.97 19.76 44.08
N ALA A 357 30.70 19.36 44.08
CA ALA A 357 29.91 19.06 42.90
C ALA A 357 29.50 20.33 42.12
N ALA A 358 29.62 20.26 40.78
CA ALA A 358 28.93 21.13 39.83
C ALA A 358 28.10 20.26 38.85
N PRO A 359 26.99 20.76 38.27
CA PRO A 359 26.02 19.91 37.56
C PRO A 359 26.54 19.40 36.20
N LEU A 360 26.39 18.09 35.96
CA LEU A 360 26.68 17.39 34.70
C LEU A 360 25.70 17.80 33.59
N GLN A 361 25.87 19.00 33.02
CA GLN A 361 25.23 19.39 31.76
C GLN A 361 26.17 20.17 30.81
N GLN A 362 27.47 20.25 31.11
CA GLN A 362 28.42 21.01 30.29
C GLN A 362 29.79 20.34 30.12
N LEU A 363 29.84 19.04 29.81
CA LEU A 363 31.10 18.41 29.39
C LEU A 363 31.01 17.98 27.92
N SER A 364 32.00 18.40 27.13
CA SER A 364 32.09 18.08 25.72
C SER A 364 32.55 16.63 25.51
N PRO A 365 32.23 16.00 24.36
CA PRO A 365 32.55 14.60 24.07
C PRO A 365 34.04 14.25 24.21
N ALA A 366 34.93 15.23 24.03
CA ALA A 366 36.38 15.05 24.14
C ALA A 366 36.85 14.69 25.57
N VAL A 367 36.18 15.19 26.61
CA VAL A 367 36.53 14.91 28.02
C VAL A 367 36.17 13.47 28.40
N ILE A 368 35.06 12.95 27.86
CA ILE A 368 34.58 11.58 28.09
C ILE A 368 35.55 10.55 27.50
N VAL A 369 36.09 10.83 26.30
CA VAL A 369 37.07 9.95 25.63
C VAL A 369 38.40 9.91 26.42
N GLN A 370 38.81 11.02 27.00
CA GLN A 370 40.07 11.12 27.75
C GLN A 370 40.03 10.37 29.09
N VAL A 371 38.86 10.32 29.75
CA VAL A 371 38.64 9.53 30.98
C VAL A 371 38.65 8.02 30.69
N CYS A 372 38.09 7.58 29.56
CA CYS A 372 38.08 6.17 29.16
C CYS A 372 39.48 5.62 28.80
N GLN A 373 40.39 6.45 28.26
CA GLN A 373 41.75 6.03 27.91
C GLN A 373 42.69 5.88 29.12
N LEU A 374 42.45 6.63 30.20
CA LEU A 374 43.33 6.66 31.38
C LEU A 374 43.18 5.44 32.32
N HIS A 375 42.12 4.63 32.20
CA HIS A 375 41.82 3.54 33.15
C HIS A 375 41.80 2.12 32.54
N ARG A 376 42.23 1.95 31.27
CA ARG A 376 42.30 0.64 30.56
C ARG A 376 41.06 -0.26 30.78
N ILE A 377 39.86 0.31 30.72
CA ILE A 377 38.63 -0.47 30.78
C ILE A 377 38.33 -0.96 29.36
N GLN A 378 38.41 -2.27 29.13
CA GLN A 378 37.91 -2.89 27.90
C GLN A 378 36.38 -2.82 27.89
N CYS A 379 35.83 -1.81 27.20
CA CYS A 379 34.43 -1.87 26.78
C CYS A 379 34.31 -2.89 25.65
N LEU A 380 33.84 -4.10 25.97
CA LEU A 380 33.19 -4.98 25.01
C LEU A 380 31.98 -4.22 24.45
N ALA A 381 32.14 -3.64 23.26
CA ALA A 381 31.07 -3.05 22.48
C ALA A 381 30.09 -4.15 22.06
N THR A 382 29.17 -4.49 22.95
CA THR A 382 27.90 -5.09 22.56
C THR A 382 27.10 -3.98 21.88
N PHE A 383 27.14 -3.93 20.56
CA PHE A 383 26.13 -3.22 19.78
C PHE A 383 24.78 -3.93 19.99
N ARG A 384 24.14 -3.68 21.14
CA ARG A 384 22.70 -3.83 21.25
C ARG A 384 22.11 -2.66 20.48
N THR A 385 21.56 -2.97 19.31
CA THR A 385 20.65 -2.10 18.58
C THR A 385 19.59 -1.60 19.56
N VAL A 386 19.70 -0.33 19.94
CA VAL A 386 18.62 0.39 20.62
C VAL A 386 17.40 0.25 19.71
N PRO A 387 16.21 -0.18 20.22
CA PRO A 387 15.00 -0.16 19.41
C PRO A 387 14.85 1.23 18.84
N CYS A 388 14.70 1.35 17.52
CA CYS A 388 14.45 2.62 16.85
C CYS A 388 13.36 3.36 17.64
N SER A 389 13.72 4.46 18.28
CA SER A 389 12.74 5.38 18.85
C SER A 389 11.71 5.66 17.77
N ILE A 390 10.42 5.57 18.09
CA ILE A 390 9.33 5.91 17.17
C ILE A 390 9.58 7.35 16.68
N TYR A 391 10.15 7.48 15.48
CA TYR A 391 10.44 8.77 14.87
C TYR A 391 9.09 9.37 14.48
N ARG A 392 8.57 10.29 15.31
CA ARG A 392 7.41 11.09 14.93
C ARG A 392 7.88 12.20 13.99
N PRO A 393 7.33 12.31 12.78
CA PRO A 393 7.66 13.44 11.92
C PRO A 393 7.22 14.75 12.57
N LEU A 394 7.97 15.81 12.29
CA LEU A 394 7.64 17.15 12.76
C LEU A 394 6.34 17.60 12.06
N ASN A 395 5.42 18.25 12.78
CA ASN A 395 4.25 18.88 12.13
C ASN A 395 4.62 20.25 11.52
N PHE A 396 3.70 20.87 10.77
CA PHE A 396 3.88 22.19 10.16
C PHE A 396 4.50 23.25 11.10
N ILE A 397 3.99 23.37 12.34
CA ILE A 397 4.49 24.32 13.34
C ILE A 397 5.95 24.00 13.72
N GLN A 398 6.24 22.73 13.98
CA GLN A 398 7.58 22.28 14.33
C GLN A 398 8.57 22.43 13.17
N LEU A 399 8.12 22.24 11.92
CA LEU A 399 8.91 22.55 10.73
C LEU A 399 9.19 24.04 10.63
N GLY A 400 8.19 24.90 10.87
CA GLY A 400 8.38 26.35 10.97
C GLY A 400 9.49 26.72 11.95
N TYR A 401 9.40 26.22 13.19
CA TYR A 401 10.42 26.47 14.21
C TYR A 401 11.80 25.95 13.82
N LYS A 402 11.87 24.74 13.22
CA LYS A 402 13.13 24.15 12.73
C LYS A 402 13.82 25.07 11.72
N TYR A 403 13.06 25.77 10.88
CA TYR A 403 13.59 26.69 9.87
C TYR A 403 13.61 28.16 10.30
N GLY A 404 13.43 28.44 11.60
CA GLY A 404 13.59 29.78 12.17
C GLY A 404 12.37 30.69 12.06
N TYR A 405 11.19 30.13 11.79
CA TYR A 405 9.93 30.87 11.72
C TYR A 405 9.00 30.51 12.89
N THR A 406 8.28 31.50 13.40
CA THR A 406 7.17 31.27 14.33
C THR A 406 5.90 31.05 13.51
N VAL A 407 5.12 30.03 13.85
CA VAL A 407 3.86 29.70 13.18
C VAL A 407 2.73 29.71 14.20
N GLU A 408 1.66 30.43 13.89
CA GLU A 408 0.39 30.36 14.61
C GLU A 408 -0.54 29.33 13.99
N GLU A 409 -1.27 28.60 14.84
CA GLU A 409 -2.36 27.69 14.44
C GLU A 409 -3.69 28.33 14.81
N LEU A 410 -4.57 28.44 13.84
CA LEU A 410 -5.91 28.99 14.00
C LEU A 410 -6.95 27.91 13.71
N ILE A 411 -8.07 28.00 14.42
CA ILE A 411 -9.23 27.15 14.21
C ILE A 411 -10.23 27.92 13.34
N VAL A 412 -10.65 27.31 12.24
CA VAL A 412 -11.71 27.81 11.36
C VAL A 412 -12.88 26.84 11.44
N ILE A 413 -14.08 27.34 11.72
CA ILE A 413 -15.31 26.52 11.74
C ILE A 413 -16.12 26.88 10.50
N THR A 414 -16.40 25.88 9.67
CA THR A 414 -17.19 26.02 8.45
C THR A 414 -18.69 26.12 8.78
N GLU A 415 -19.48 26.68 7.84
CA GLU A 415 -20.93 26.83 8.01
C GLU A 415 -21.64 25.50 8.28
N ASP A 416 -21.11 24.39 7.72
CA ASP A 416 -21.65 23.05 7.89
C ASP A 416 -21.00 22.25 9.03
N GLY A 417 -20.07 22.85 9.79
CA GLY A 417 -19.63 22.34 11.10
C GLY A 417 -18.27 21.63 11.15
N TYR A 418 -17.54 21.54 10.03
CA TYR A 418 -16.15 21.06 10.03
C TYR A 418 -15.22 22.05 10.71
N ILE A 419 -14.26 21.51 11.47
CA ILE A 419 -13.27 22.27 12.22
C ILE A 419 -11.92 22.11 11.51
N LEU A 420 -11.50 23.17 10.84
CA LEU A 420 -10.29 23.22 10.03
C LEU A 420 -9.14 23.87 10.80
N LYS A 421 -7.92 23.48 10.47
CA LYS A 421 -6.71 24.18 10.92
C LYS A 421 -6.14 25.05 9.81
N LEU A 422 -5.89 26.31 10.14
CA LEU A 422 -5.22 27.29 9.31
C LEU A 422 -3.90 27.69 9.96
N PHE A 423 -2.81 27.66 9.21
CA PHE A 423 -1.49 28.06 9.73
C PHE A 423 -1.08 29.44 9.21
N HIS A 424 -0.50 30.25 10.08
CA HIS A 424 0.01 31.59 9.76
C HIS A 424 1.49 31.71 10.11
N ILE A 425 2.34 31.96 9.12
CA ILE A 425 3.78 32.14 9.33
C ILE A 425 4.04 33.60 9.70
N LEU A 426 4.43 33.84 10.96
CA LEU A 426 4.59 35.20 11.47
C LEU A 426 5.82 35.89 10.90
N ASN A 427 5.60 37.11 10.38
CA ASN A 427 6.65 37.98 9.90
C ASN A 427 6.61 39.37 10.57
N LYS A 428 7.79 39.93 10.85
CA LYS A 428 7.99 41.26 11.44
C LYS A 428 7.93 42.39 10.40
N LYS A 429 8.31 42.11 9.14
CA LYS A 429 8.22 43.06 8.02
C LYS A 429 7.13 42.56 7.08
N ARG A 430 5.94 43.13 7.18
CA ARG A 430 4.74 42.63 6.49
C ARG A 430 4.45 43.44 5.23
N ILE A 431 4.50 42.79 4.07
CA ILE A 431 3.70 43.19 2.91
C ILE A 431 2.25 42.90 3.28
N LYS A 432 1.38 43.90 3.11
CA LYS A 432 0.03 43.89 3.70
C LYS A 432 -0.89 42.81 3.12
N THR A 433 -0.87 42.61 1.81
CA THR A 433 -1.78 41.69 1.14
C THR A 433 -1.45 40.23 1.52
N PRO A 434 -2.38 39.50 2.17
CA PRO A 434 -2.15 38.13 2.61
C PRO A 434 -2.02 37.19 1.40
N ILE A 435 -1.16 36.19 1.52
CA ILE A 435 -1.03 35.09 0.55
C ILE A 435 -1.54 33.80 1.20
N LEU A 436 -2.61 33.23 0.64
CA LEU A 436 -3.12 31.92 1.02
C LEU A 436 -2.56 30.82 0.12
N LEU A 437 -1.99 29.78 0.73
CA LEU A 437 -1.50 28.57 0.07
C LEU A 437 -2.49 27.42 0.27
N MET A 438 -2.97 26.80 -0.82
CA MET A 438 -3.93 25.69 -0.79
C MET A 438 -3.39 24.44 -1.50
N HIS A 439 -3.21 23.36 -0.73
CA HIS A 439 -2.61 22.09 -1.16
C HIS A 439 -3.49 21.28 -2.14
N GLY A 440 -2.91 20.22 -2.71
CA GLY A 440 -3.57 19.30 -3.63
C GLY A 440 -4.41 18.20 -2.96
N ILE A 441 -4.80 17.21 -3.77
CA ILE A 441 -5.58 16.04 -3.31
C ILE A 441 -4.69 15.12 -2.46
N SER A 442 -5.25 14.53 -1.40
CA SER A 442 -4.52 13.65 -0.48
C SER A 442 -3.26 14.31 0.12
N ASP A 443 -3.27 15.64 0.22
CA ASP A 443 -2.15 16.46 0.70
C ASP A 443 -2.57 17.34 1.90
N SER A 444 -1.61 18.05 2.48
CA SER A 444 -1.82 18.99 3.56
C SER A 444 -0.93 20.21 3.40
N SER A 445 -1.14 21.22 4.26
CA SER A 445 -0.27 22.40 4.33
C SER A 445 1.23 22.09 4.43
N ASP A 446 1.64 20.92 4.91
CA ASP A 446 3.05 20.51 5.00
C ASP A 446 3.83 20.58 3.68
N THR A 447 3.17 20.33 2.54
CA THR A 447 3.75 20.41 1.19
C THR A 447 4.46 21.74 0.93
N TRP A 448 4.01 22.81 1.58
CA TRP A 448 4.57 24.15 1.40
C TRP A 448 5.84 24.44 2.21
N ILE A 449 6.29 23.50 3.06
CA ILE A 449 7.40 23.69 4.02
C ILE A 449 8.37 22.49 4.12
N THR A 450 8.01 21.32 3.59
CA THR A 450 8.77 20.07 3.68
C THR A 450 10.18 20.15 3.07
N ARG A 451 10.37 20.94 2.01
CA ARG A 451 11.68 21.21 1.37
C ARG A 451 12.57 22.20 2.14
N GLY A 452 12.19 22.62 3.34
CA GLY A 452 12.94 23.56 4.15
C GLY A 452 13.06 24.93 3.49
N ASN A 453 14.24 25.54 3.50
CA ASN A 453 14.43 26.90 2.98
C ASN A 453 14.08 27.04 1.49
N ASN A 454 14.14 25.95 0.72
CA ASN A 454 13.76 25.94 -0.69
C ASN A 454 12.23 25.90 -0.87
N SER A 455 11.45 25.75 0.20
CA SER A 455 9.99 25.68 0.12
C SER A 455 9.36 27.04 -0.15
N LEU A 456 8.24 27.04 -0.88
CA LEU A 456 7.57 28.26 -1.28
C LEU A 456 7.10 29.11 -0.09
N ALA A 457 6.53 28.50 0.95
CA ALA A 457 6.04 29.26 2.11
C ALA A 457 7.17 30.01 2.83
N LEU A 458 8.32 29.36 3.00
CA LEU A 458 9.47 29.97 3.67
C LEU A 458 10.15 31.02 2.81
N THR A 459 10.15 30.84 1.48
CA THR A 459 10.71 31.84 0.56
C THR A 459 9.84 33.10 0.51
N LEU A 460 8.51 32.94 0.48
CA LEU A 460 7.56 34.04 0.60
C LEU A 460 7.74 34.79 1.92
N ALA A 461 7.77 34.05 3.04
CA ALA A 461 8.00 34.63 4.36
C ALA A 461 9.36 35.34 4.44
N GLY A 462 10.44 34.75 3.92
CA GLY A 462 11.76 35.36 3.87
C GLY A 462 11.80 36.68 3.09
N LYS A 463 10.91 36.85 2.10
CA LYS A 463 10.76 38.09 1.32
C LYS A 463 9.78 39.11 1.92
N GLY A 464 9.19 38.85 3.08
CA GLY A 464 8.32 39.81 3.78
C GLY A 464 6.82 39.63 3.53
N TYR A 465 6.40 38.60 2.78
CA TYR A 465 4.97 38.34 2.56
C TYR A 465 4.28 37.83 3.82
N ASP A 466 2.99 38.11 3.94
CA ASP A 466 2.11 37.59 4.98
C ASP A 466 1.52 36.24 4.52
N VAL A 467 2.04 35.12 5.05
CA VAL A 467 1.82 33.78 4.48
C VAL A 467 0.89 32.93 5.35
N TRP A 468 -0.17 32.44 4.74
CA TRP A 468 -1.19 31.58 5.33
C TRP A 468 -1.25 30.25 4.58
N ALA A 469 -1.32 29.13 5.28
CA ALA A 469 -1.42 27.79 4.69
C ALA A 469 -2.68 27.08 5.19
N GLY A 470 -3.63 26.84 4.28
CA GLY A 470 -4.93 26.25 4.59
C GLY A 470 -4.92 24.72 4.58
N ASN A 471 -5.91 24.12 5.24
CA ASN A 471 -6.17 22.68 5.21
C ASN A 471 -7.67 22.43 5.02
N CYS A 472 -8.02 21.58 4.06
CA CYS A 472 -9.41 21.16 3.83
C CYS A 472 -9.84 20.03 4.77
N ARG A 473 -11.14 19.93 5.01
CA ARG A 473 -11.77 18.89 5.85
C ARG A 473 -11.30 17.48 5.46
N GLY A 474 -11.17 16.61 6.45
CA GLY A 474 -10.78 15.20 6.27
C GLY A 474 -9.27 14.94 6.31
N ASN A 475 -8.43 15.90 5.94
CA ASN A 475 -6.98 15.73 6.03
C ASN A 475 -6.51 15.65 7.50
N LYS A 476 -5.27 15.23 7.75
CA LYS A 476 -4.74 15.00 9.12
C LYS A 476 -4.85 16.19 10.08
N TYR A 477 -4.91 17.42 9.55
CA TYR A 477 -5.04 18.64 10.35
C TYR A 477 -6.50 19.05 10.58
N SER A 478 -7.41 18.68 9.67
CA SER A 478 -8.81 19.10 9.64
C SER A 478 -9.80 17.92 9.69
N ARG A 479 -9.45 16.86 10.44
CA ARG A 479 -10.28 15.64 10.63
C ARG A 479 -11.17 15.75 11.89
N LYS A 480 -11.97 16.82 11.99
CA LYS A 480 -12.88 17.09 13.13
C LYS A 480 -14.15 17.81 12.70
N HIS A 481 -15.25 17.57 13.41
CA HIS A 481 -16.56 18.17 13.21
C HIS A 481 -17.20 18.51 14.56
N ILE A 482 -18.09 19.50 14.60
CA ILE A 482 -18.79 19.89 15.84
C ILE A 482 -19.77 18.82 16.36
N TYR A 483 -20.26 17.94 15.47
CA TYR A 483 -21.26 16.91 15.79
C TYR A 483 -20.90 15.48 15.37
N LEU A 484 -20.00 15.29 14.39
CA LEU A 484 -19.77 13.98 13.76
C LEU A 484 -18.39 13.45 14.15
N ASP A 485 -18.30 12.15 14.45
CA ASP A 485 -17.03 11.47 14.70
C ASP A 485 -16.52 10.83 13.39
N PRO A 486 -15.34 11.24 12.89
CA PRO A 486 -14.77 10.71 11.65
C PRO A 486 -14.47 9.20 11.67
N ASN A 487 -14.43 8.56 12.84
CA ASN A 487 -14.16 7.12 12.96
C ASN A 487 -15.41 6.26 12.98
N THR A 488 -16.58 6.83 13.29
CA THR A 488 -17.82 6.06 13.45
C THR A 488 -18.95 6.54 12.55
N ASP A 489 -18.95 7.81 12.16
CA ASP A 489 -20.05 8.43 11.42
C ASP A 489 -19.67 8.59 9.96
N ASN A 490 -20.17 7.71 9.09
CA ASN A 490 -19.94 7.79 7.64
C ASN A 490 -20.29 9.17 7.05
N ALA A 491 -21.28 9.85 7.62
CA ALA A 491 -21.71 11.18 7.19
C ALA A 491 -20.59 12.24 7.30
N PHE A 492 -19.58 12.01 8.16
CA PHE A 492 -18.39 12.86 8.22
C PHE A 492 -17.63 12.89 6.88
N TRP A 493 -17.68 11.81 6.10
CA TRP A 493 -16.89 11.66 4.88
C TRP A 493 -17.69 11.97 3.60
N ASP A 494 -18.93 12.46 3.73
CA ASP A 494 -19.83 12.71 2.60
C ASP A 494 -19.56 14.07 1.91
N PHE A 495 -18.30 14.35 1.59
CA PHE A 495 -17.84 15.58 0.94
C PHE A 495 -16.91 15.31 -0.25
N SER A 496 -16.72 16.31 -1.09
CA SER A 496 -15.79 16.34 -2.21
C SER A 496 -15.20 17.75 -2.38
N PHE A 497 -14.47 18.00 -3.48
CA PHE A 497 -13.98 19.32 -3.85
C PHE A 497 -15.08 20.40 -3.96
N HIS A 498 -16.36 20.02 -4.09
CA HIS A 498 -17.46 20.97 -4.00
C HIS A 498 -17.50 21.64 -2.64
N GLU A 499 -17.58 20.87 -1.56
CA GLU A 499 -17.65 21.38 -0.19
C GLU A 499 -16.35 22.09 0.22
N PHE A 500 -15.20 21.64 -0.28
CA PHE A 500 -13.93 22.36 -0.07
C PHE A 500 -13.99 23.78 -0.64
N GLY A 501 -14.53 23.95 -1.85
CA GLY A 501 -14.70 25.28 -2.45
C GLY A 501 -15.80 26.09 -1.76
N TYR A 502 -16.95 25.48 -1.53
CA TYR A 502 -18.15 26.18 -1.08
C TYR A 502 -18.12 26.60 0.40
N TYR A 503 -17.56 25.75 1.28
CA TYR A 503 -17.58 25.92 2.73
C TYR A 503 -16.19 26.16 3.31
N ASP A 504 -15.21 25.30 2.99
CA ASP A 504 -13.88 25.39 3.62
C ASP A 504 -13.16 26.66 3.19
N LEU A 505 -13.03 26.85 1.88
CA LEU A 505 -12.28 27.96 1.32
C LEU A 505 -12.91 29.32 1.65
N SER A 506 -14.24 29.42 1.61
CA SER A 506 -14.95 30.63 2.02
C SER A 506 -14.68 30.99 3.49
N ALA A 507 -14.74 30.01 4.40
CA ALA A 507 -14.51 30.25 5.82
C ALA A 507 -13.04 30.60 6.11
N ILE A 508 -12.09 29.97 5.40
CA ILE A 508 -10.66 30.30 5.49
C ILE A 508 -10.42 31.74 5.02
N ILE A 509 -10.93 32.12 3.84
CA ILE A 509 -10.76 33.48 3.29
C ILE A 509 -11.35 34.52 4.25
N ASP A 510 -12.56 34.32 4.73
CA ASP A 510 -13.22 35.27 5.64
C ASP A 510 -12.49 35.40 6.96
N THR A 511 -11.92 34.30 7.49
CA THR A 511 -11.08 34.34 8.68
C THR A 511 -9.83 35.19 8.46
N ILE A 512 -9.14 35.00 7.33
CA ILE A 512 -7.92 35.76 7.01
C ILE A 512 -8.25 37.25 6.86
N LEU A 513 -9.28 37.60 6.08
CA LEU A 513 -9.68 39.00 5.87
C LEU A 513 -10.13 39.65 7.18
N HIS A 514 -10.85 38.92 8.04
CA HIS A 514 -11.26 39.41 9.34
C HIS A 514 -10.08 39.72 10.27
N ILE A 515 -9.10 38.81 10.35
CA ILE A 515 -7.93 38.97 11.23
C ILE A 515 -6.99 40.06 10.73
N THR A 516 -6.79 40.12 9.41
CA THR A 516 -5.84 41.05 8.79
C THR A 516 -6.43 42.45 8.61
N GLY A 517 -7.75 42.55 8.47
CA GLY A 517 -8.45 43.78 8.12
C GLY A 517 -8.30 44.19 6.64
N GLU A 518 -7.71 43.33 5.83
CA GLU A 518 -7.54 43.54 4.39
C GLU A 518 -8.83 43.20 3.63
N GLU A 519 -9.03 43.80 2.46
CA GLU A 519 -10.22 43.55 1.63
C GLU A 519 -10.07 42.35 0.69
N LYS A 520 -8.83 42.00 0.34
CA LYS A 520 -8.50 40.94 -0.62
C LYS A 520 -7.28 40.15 -0.23
N ILE A 521 -7.22 38.91 -0.69
CA ILE A 521 -6.03 38.06 -0.63
C ILE A 521 -5.44 37.81 -2.01
N ASN A 522 -4.15 37.50 -2.06
CA ASN A 522 -3.56 36.71 -3.13
C ASN A 522 -3.62 35.24 -2.72
N ALA A 523 -3.71 34.33 -3.69
CA ALA A 523 -3.77 32.90 -3.45
C ALA A 523 -2.82 32.14 -4.38
N ILE A 524 -2.28 31.04 -3.88
CA ILE A 524 -1.50 30.08 -4.66
C ILE A 524 -2.08 28.69 -4.39
N GLY A 525 -2.57 28.03 -5.43
CA GLY A 525 -3.13 26.69 -5.34
C GLY A 525 -2.26 25.69 -6.09
N HIS A 526 -2.11 24.48 -5.54
CA HIS A 526 -1.52 23.34 -6.26
C HIS A 526 -2.59 22.29 -6.55
N SER A 527 -2.62 21.76 -7.77
CA SER A 527 -3.51 20.65 -8.12
C SER A 527 -4.99 20.96 -7.80
N GLN A 528 -5.65 20.11 -6.99
CA GLN A 528 -6.98 20.32 -6.42
C GLN A 528 -7.16 21.64 -5.67
N GLY A 529 -6.09 22.16 -5.07
CA GLY A 529 -6.09 23.47 -4.43
C GLY A 529 -6.51 24.59 -5.39
N ASN A 530 -6.45 24.38 -6.70
CA ASN A 530 -7.01 25.27 -7.73
C ASN A 530 -8.49 24.99 -8.02
N THR A 531 -8.88 23.72 -8.11
CA THR A 531 -10.27 23.28 -8.33
C THR A 531 -11.24 23.99 -7.40
N ILE A 532 -10.87 24.08 -6.11
CA ILE A 532 -11.72 24.66 -5.06
C ILE A 532 -11.95 26.17 -5.23
N PHE A 533 -11.01 26.91 -5.83
CA PHE A 533 -11.22 28.31 -6.19
C PHE A 533 -12.17 28.46 -7.37
N TYR A 534 -12.09 27.56 -8.36
CA TYR A 534 -13.02 27.57 -9.50
C TYR A 534 -14.44 27.25 -9.07
N VAL A 535 -14.61 26.28 -8.16
CA VAL A 535 -15.91 26.01 -7.52
C VAL A 535 -16.38 27.26 -6.80
N LEU A 536 -15.59 27.79 -5.85
CA LEU A 536 -15.98 28.96 -5.05
C LEU A 536 -16.40 30.15 -5.91
N GLY A 537 -15.59 30.53 -6.91
CA GLY A 537 -15.90 31.66 -7.80
C GLY A 537 -17.14 31.43 -8.66
N SER A 538 -17.49 30.18 -8.95
CA SER A 538 -18.69 29.84 -9.74
C SER A 538 -19.96 29.73 -8.89
N THR A 539 -19.87 29.24 -7.65
CA THR A 539 -21.02 28.97 -6.78
C THR A 539 -21.30 30.08 -5.78
N ARG A 540 -20.28 30.87 -5.42
CA ARG A 540 -20.37 32.04 -4.53
C ARG A 540 -19.67 33.24 -5.18
N PRO A 541 -20.24 33.82 -6.25
CA PRO A 541 -19.56 34.81 -7.07
C PRO A 541 -19.08 36.06 -6.33
N GLU A 542 -19.66 36.38 -5.17
CA GLU A 542 -19.21 37.46 -4.28
C GLU A 542 -17.76 37.29 -3.80
N TYR A 543 -17.23 36.06 -3.73
CA TYR A 543 -15.85 35.79 -3.36
C TYR A 543 -14.84 36.12 -4.46
N ASN A 544 -15.26 36.24 -5.73
CA ASN A 544 -14.35 36.69 -6.79
C ASN A 544 -13.76 38.07 -6.47
N ASN A 545 -14.52 38.95 -5.78
CA ASN A 545 -14.06 40.27 -5.40
C ASN A 545 -13.11 40.27 -4.19
N LYS A 546 -13.07 39.18 -3.42
CA LYS A 546 -12.17 38.97 -2.27
C LYS A 546 -10.82 38.38 -2.65
N ILE A 547 -10.66 37.96 -3.90
CA ILE A 547 -9.42 37.37 -4.42
C ILE A 547 -8.82 38.34 -5.45
N ASN A 548 -7.67 38.92 -5.11
CA ASN A 548 -6.95 39.81 -6.02
C ASN A 548 -6.31 39.02 -7.17
N LEU A 549 -5.65 37.91 -6.85
CA LEU A 549 -4.94 37.05 -7.79
C LEU A 549 -4.92 35.60 -7.29
N LEU A 550 -5.21 34.65 -8.18
CA LEU A 550 -4.92 33.22 -8.01
C LEU A 550 -3.75 32.83 -8.92
N ILE A 551 -2.66 32.35 -8.33
CA ILE A 551 -1.56 31.69 -9.06
C ILE A 551 -1.80 30.18 -8.97
N ALA A 552 -2.21 29.60 -10.09
CA ALA A 552 -2.56 28.19 -10.17
C ALA A 552 -1.39 27.35 -10.68
N LEU A 553 -0.82 26.55 -9.78
CA LEU A 553 0.27 25.62 -10.05
C LEU A 553 -0.32 24.24 -10.38
N ALA A 554 -0.01 23.71 -11.57
CA ALA A 554 -0.58 22.44 -12.07
C ALA A 554 -2.12 22.37 -11.91
N PRO A 555 -2.89 23.30 -12.51
CA PRO A 555 -4.33 23.40 -12.28
C PRO A 555 -5.09 22.15 -12.73
N ILE A 556 -5.90 21.58 -11.83
CA ILE A 556 -6.84 20.50 -12.15
C ILE A 556 -8.24 21.09 -12.27
N CYS A 557 -8.95 20.72 -13.33
CA CYS A 557 -10.36 21.06 -13.55
C CYS A 557 -11.00 20.07 -14.53
N PHE A 558 -10.26 19.72 -15.58
CA PHE A 558 -10.58 18.63 -16.50
C PHE A 558 -9.50 17.54 -16.36
N LEU A 559 -9.90 16.29 -16.56
CA LEU A 559 -9.04 15.10 -16.48
C LEU A 559 -9.29 14.15 -17.66
N GLN A 560 -9.72 14.68 -18.79
CA GLN A 560 -10.18 13.86 -19.93
C GLN A 560 -9.03 13.43 -20.85
N ASN A 561 -7.84 14.02 -20.70
CA ASN A 561 -6.66 13.70 -21.51
C ASN A 561 -5.56 12.96 -20.72
N VAL A 562 -5.83 12.56 -19.48
CA VAL A 562 -4.90 11.75 -18.67
C VAL A 562 -4.64 10.38 -19.31
N GLN A 563 -3.43 9.87 -19.15
CA GLN A 563 -2.99 8.62 -19.76
C GLN A 563 -2.99 7.46 -18.74
N PRO A 564 -2.87 6.19 -19.18
CA PRO A 564 -2.63 5.08 -18.27
C PRO A 564 -1.37 5.30 -17.40
N PRO A 565 -1.35 4.83 -16.14
CA PRO A 565 -2.34 3.96 -15.51
C PRO A 565 -3.58 4.70 -14.95
N LEU A 566 -3.55 6.03 -14.85
CA LEU A 566 -4.63 6.79 -14.21
C LEU A 566 -5.95 6.69 -14.98
N SER A 567 -5.93 6.79 -16.31
CA SER A 567 -7.15 6.65 -17.11
C SER A 567 -7.80 5.27 -16.94
N THR A 568 -7.00 4.21 -16.75
CA THR A 568 -7.49 2.86 -16.43
C THR A 568 -8.22 2.83 -15.07
N LEU A 569 -7.65 3.46 -14.04
CA LEU A 569 -8.29 3.57 -12.72
C LEU A 569 -9.60 4.36 -12.78
N ILE A 570 -9.62 5.46 -13.53
CA ILE A 570 -10.83 6.27 -13.75
C ILE A 570 -11.93 5.44 -14.44
N ASN A 571 -11.59 4.68 -15.48
CA ASN A 571 -12.54 3.83 -16.18
C ASN A 571 -13.08 2.69 -15.28
N ALA A 572 -12.27 2.21 -14.34
CA ALA A 572 -12.68 1.23 -13.34
C ALA A 572 -13.47 1.83 -12.17
N SER A 573 -13.53 3.17 -12.04
CA SER A 573 -14.10 3.85 -10.89
C SER A 573 -15.56 3.45 -10.56
N PRO A 574 -16.47 3.18 -11.51
CA PRO A 574 -17.82 2.76 -11.16
C PRO A 574 -17.87 1.40 -10.46
N ALA A 575 -16.94 0.50 -10.77
CA ALA A 575 -16.81 -0.78 -10.09
C ALA A 575 -16.16 -0.60 -8.70
N ILE A 576 -15.15 0.27 -8.61
CA ILE A 576 -14.48 0.63 -7.35
C ILE A 576 -15.47 1.27 -6.37
N ASP A 577 -16.28 2.22 -6.82
CA ASP A 577 -17.34 2.89 -6.02
C ASP A 577 -18.34 1.88 -5.46
N ARG A 578 -18.86 0.96 -6.30
CA ARG A 578 -19.75 -0.11 -5.83
C ARG A 578 -19.10 -0.98 -4.75
N LEU A 579 -17.82 -1.31 -4.91
CA LEU A 579 -17.08 -2.11 -3.95
C LEU A 579 -16.79 -1.34 -2.65
N ALA A 580 -16.40 -0.07 -2.75
CA ALA A 580 -16.15 0.80 -1.61
C ALA A 580 -17.42 0.95 -0.77
N LYS A 581 -18.57 1.21 -1.42
CA LYS A 581 -19.89 1.23 -0.76
C LYS A 581 -20.24 -0.09 -0.10
N PHE A 582 -20.01 -1.22 -0.77
CA PHE A 582 -20.26 -2.56 -0.20
C PHE A 582 -19.40 -2.82 1.05
N LEU A 583 -18.15 -2.34 1.06
CA LEU A 583 -17.21 -2.51 2.17
C LEU A 583 -17.27 -1.38 3.20
N ASN A 584 -18.17 -0.41 3.02
CA ASN A 584 -18.27 0.78 3.85
C ASN A 584 -16.94 1.57 3.95
N ILE A 585 -16.20 1.67 2.85
CA ILE A 585 -14.97 2.45 2.75
C ILE A 585 -15.37 3.89 2.40
N VAL A 586 -15.24 4.78 3.38
CA VAL A 586 -15.58 6.21 3.23
C VAL A 586 -14.35 7.13 3.34
N GLU A 587 -13.34 6.69 4.11
CA GLU A 587 -12.02 7.32 4.19
C GLU A 587 -10.99 6.51 3.41
N VAL A 588 -10.27 7.17 2.51
CA VAL A 588 -9.19 6.58 1.70
C VAL A 588 -7.87 7.24 2.11
N LEU A 589 -6.80 6.44 2.25
CA LEU A 589 -5.47 6.91 2.66
C LEU A 589 -5.46 7.71 3.98
N GLY A 590 -6.33 7.36 4.94
CA GLY A 590 -6.35 7.97 6.26
C GLY A 590 -5.00 7.91 6.97
N ASP A 591 -4.63 8.97 7.70
CA ASP A 591 -3.26 9.16 8.24
C ASP A 591 -2.81 7.98 9.14
N GLU A 592 -3.73 7.47 9.96
CA GLU A 592 -3.49 6.35 10.88
C GLU A 592 -3.74 4.98 10.25
N SER A 593 -4.13 4.94 8.98
CA SER A 593 -4.47 3.69 8.30
C SER A 593 -3.24 2.79 8.11
N LEU A 594 -3.47 1.48 8.05
CA LEU A 594 -2.43 0.49 7.74
C LEU A 594 -1.75 0.78 6.39
N ILE A 595 -2.50 1.37 5.44
CA ILE A 595 -2.03 1.75 4.10
C ILE A 595 -1.27 3.10 4.05
N VAL A 596 -1.22 3.87 5.12
CA VAL A 596 -0.30 5.01 5.19
C VAL A 596 0.92 4.62 6.01
N ASN A 597 0.71 3.86 7.09
CA ASN A 597 1.78 3.42 7.97
C ASN A 597 2.85 2.57 7.28
N ILE A 598 2.50 1.69 6.34
CA ILE A 598 3.55 0.93 5.65
C ILE A 598 4.22 1.76 4.55
N LEU A 599 3.62 2.84 4.02
CA LEU A 599 4.19 3.66 2.94
C LEU A 599 5.30 4.47 3.59
N ARG A 600 4.99 5.05 4.75
CA ARG A 600 5.92 5.72 5.69
C ARG A 600 7.13 4.87 6.09
N ASN A 601 6.99 3.55 6.15
CA ASN A 601 8.07 2.66 6.57
C ASN A 601 8.81 2.01 5.39
N PHE A 602 8.09 1.64 4.32
CA PHE A 602 8.62 0.92 3.18
C PHE A 602 9.22 1.85 2.13
N CYS A 603 8.51 2.91 1.72
CA CYS A 603 8.97 3.78 0.63
C CYS A 603 10.31 4.46 0.94
N PRO A 604 10.60 4.86 2.19
CA PRO A 604 11.91 5.43 2.52
C PRO A 604 13.06 4.41 2.58
N THR A 605 12.82 3.13 2.35
CA THR A 605 13.90 2.14 2.27
C THR A 605 14.78 2.44 1.06
N PRO A 606 16.11 2.52 1.23
CA PRO A 606 17.01 2.87 0.13
C PRO A 606 16.86 1.94 -1.07
N ILE A 607 16.94 2.50 -2.27
CA ILE A 607 16.89 1.83 -3.57
C ILE A 607 15.52 1.16 -3.86
N ILE A 608 15.09 0.18 -3.07
CA ILE A 608 13.87 -0.60 -3.31
C ILE A 608 12.63 0.26 -3.08
N GLY A 609 12.52 0.92 -1.92
CA GLY A 609 11.40 1.81 -1.62
C GLY A 609 11.29 2.95 -2.62
N TYR A 610 12.42 3.53 -3.03
CA TYR A 610 12.48 4.54 -4.09
C TYR A 610 11.98 3.99 -5.44
N LYS A 611 12.54 2.87 -5.91
CA LYS A 611 12.13 2.26 -7.18
C LYS A 611 10.65 1.90 -7.18
N THR A 612 10.15 1.27 -6.12
CA THR A 612 8.76 0.84 -6.05
C THR A 612 7.80 2.01 -5.92
N CYS A 613 8.01 2.90 -4.95
CA CYS A 613 7.05 3.96 -4.65
C CYS A 613 7.19 5.17 -5.58
N ILE A 614 8.41 5.64 -5.83
CA ILE A 614 8.63 6.82 -6.67
C ILE A 614 8.55 6.44 -8.14
N LEU A 615 9.42 5.53 -8.61
CA LEU A 615 9.47 5.18 -10.04
C LEU A 615 8.30 4.30 -10.49
N GLY A 616 7.79 3.42 -9.62
CA GLY A 616 6.77 2.44 -9.96
C GLY A 616 5.32 2.86 -9.68
N ILE A 617 5.08 3.89 -8.84
CA ILE A 617 3.72 4.32 -8.47
C ILE A 617 3.52 5.81 -8.72
N ILE A 618 4.35 6.67 -8.15
CA ILE A 618 4.15 8.12 -8.20
C ILE A 618 4.45 8.68 -9.60
N PHE A 619 5.63 8.44 -10.16
CA PHE A 619 6.03 8.97 -11.48
C PHE A 619 5.20 8.48 -12.68
N PRO A 620 4.67 7.24 -12.69
CA PRO A 620 3.71 6.83 -13.71
C PRO A 620 2.44 7.71 -13.74
N ILE A 621 2.04 8.28 -12.59
CA ILE A 621 0.84 9.12 -12.46
C ILE A 621 1.17 10.61 -12.55
N ALA A 622 2.26 11.06 -11.94
CA ALA A 622 2.62 12.49 -11.84
C ALA A 622 3.48 12.98 -13.02
N GLY A 623 4.22 12.09 -13.68
CA GLY A 623 5.36 12.41 -14.54
C GLY A 623 6.69 12.14 -13.85
N ASP A 624 7.72 11.72 -14.59
CA ASP A 624 9.02 11.37 -14.02
C ASP A 624 10.01 12.55 -14.04
N ASP A 625 10.58 12.87 -12.87
CA ASP A 625 11.75 13.76 -12.78
C ASP A 625 12.68 13.33 -11.63
N ILE A 626 13.61 12.42 -11.91
CA ILE A 626 14.59 11.94 -10.93
C ILE A 626 15.58 13.03 -10.48
N GLU A 627 15.73 14.12 -11.24
CA GLU A 627 16.65 15.22 -10.92
C GLU A 627 16.07 16.12 -9.82
N GLU A 628 14.74 16.18 -9.73
CA GLU A 628 14.02 17.03 -8.78
C GLU A 628 13.49 16.25 -7.57
N PHE A 629 13.56 14.92 -7.59
CA PHE A 629 13.07 14.06 -6.52
C PHE A 629 14.11 13.03 -6.08
N GLU A 630 15.00 13.43 -5.18
CA GLU A 630 16.13 12.63 -4.74
C GLU A 630 15.74 11.56 -3.70
N PRO A 631 16.44 10.40 -3.65
CA PRO A 631 16.13 9.32 -2.70
C PRO A 631 16.14 9.73 -1.23
N SER A 632 16.99 10.68 -0.83
CA SER A 632 17.04 11.18 0.55
C SER A 632 15.78 11.94 0.97
N PHE A 633 15.02 12.49 0.02
CA PHE A 633 13.80 13.23 0.31
C PHE A 633 12.58 12.33 0.58
N VAL A 634 12.60 11.08 0.09
CA VAL A 634 11.48 10.13 0.19
C VAL A 634 11.00 9.94 1.63
N ARG A 635 11.91 9.91 2.61
CA ARG A 635 11.51 9.80 4.03
C ARG A 635 10.67 10.98 4.47
N THR A 636 11.10 12.19 4.12
CA THR A 636 10.36 13.42 4.42
C THR A 636 9.03 13.39 3.67
N PHE A 637 9.04 13.17 2.37
CA PHE A 637 7.81 13.11 1.56
C PHE A 637 6.76 12.15 2.13
N PHE A 638 7.11 10.88 2.36
CA PHE A 638 6.14 9.89 2.84
C PHE A 638 5.70 10.07 4.30
N ASN A 639 6.47 10.80 5.11
CA ASN A 639 6.02 11.20 6.44
C ASN A 639 4.86 12.20 6.39
N HIS A 640 4.74 12.96 5.30
CA HIS A 640 3.78 14.05 5.16
C HIS A 640 2.68 13.79 4.11
N PHE A 641 2.92 12.87 3.17
CA PHE A 641 2.04 12.46 2.09
C PHE A 641 2.02 10.91 1.95
N PRO A 642 0.90 10.27 1.57
CA PRO A 642 -0.43 10.85 1.43
C PRO A 642 -1.07 11.13 2.80
N VAL A 643 -2.11 11.94 2.80
CA VAL A 643 -3.05 12.12 3.93
C VAL A 643 -4.49 11.82 3.50
N GLY A 644 -5.37 11.64 4.48
CA GLY A 644 -6.75 11.17 4.27
C GLY A 644 -7.56 12.03 3.30
N VAL A 645 -8.34 11.35 2.46
CA VAL A 645 -9.30 11.91 1.50
C VAL A 645 -10.61 11.12 1.59
N SER A 646 -11.76 11.74 1.29
CA SER A 646 -13.01 11.00 1.17
C SER A 646 -13.05 10.18 -0.11
N GLU A 647 -13.69 9.02 -0.06
CA GLU A 647 -13.98 8.22 -1.25
C GLU A 647 -14.77 9.02 -2.30
N LYS A 648 -15.75 9.80 -1.83
CA LYS A 648 -16.59 10.67 -2.66
C LYS A 648 -15.78 11.69 -3.46
N ASP A 649 -14.70 12.27 -2.91
CA ASP A 649 -13.85 13.20 -3.65
C ASP A 649 -13.13 12.53 -4.83
N LEU A 650 -12.61 11.31 -4.62
CA LEU A 650 -11.96 10.52 -5.67
C LEU A 650 -12.96 10.14 -6.78
N ILE A 651 -14.17 9.70 -6.41
CA ILE A 651 -15.22 9.39 -7.36
C ILE A 651 -15.66 10.64 -8.12
N HIS A 652 -15.72 11.80 -7.47
CA HIS A 652 -16.10 13.05 -8.12
C HIS A 652 -15.14 13.40 -9.27
N TYR A 653 -13.83 13.27 -9.08
CA TYR A 653 -12.87 13.46 -10.19
C TYR A 653 -13.02 12.43 -11.30
N ALA A 654 -13.30 11.18 -10.94
CA ALA A 654 -13.54 10.15 -11.94
C ALA A 654 -14.79 10.47 -12.78
N GLN A 655 -15.85 10.97 -12.16
CA GLN A 655 -17.05 11.46 -12.85
C GLN A 655 -16.73 12.63 -13.79
N VAL A 656 -15.93 13.61 -13.34
CA VAL A 656 -15.48 14.73 -14.17
C VAL A 656 -14.74 14.23 -15.42
N SER A 657 -13.84 13.26 -15.26
CA SER A 657 -13.08 12.67 -16.37
C SER A 657 -13.99 11.89 -17.34
N LEU A 658 -14.80 10.97 -16.81
CA LEU A 658 -15.70 10.12 -17.61
C LEU A 658 -16.72 10.93 -18.39
N ARG A 659 -17.26 11.99 -17.79
CA ARG A 659 -18.27 12.87 -18.40
C ARG A 659 -17.67 13.98 -19.24
N ARG A 660 -16.36 14.25 -19.10
CA ARG A 660 -15.66 15.36 -19.75
C ARG A 660 -16.31 16.72 -19.43
N LYS A 661 -16.82 16.85 -18.21
CA LYS A 661 -17.59 17.99 -17.73
C LYS A 661 -17.16 18.32 -16.31
N PHE A 662 -16.86 19.59 -16.06
CA PHE A 662 -16.62 20.08 -14.71
C PHE A 662 -17.97 20.43 -14.07
N ALA A 663 -18.52 19.51 -13.29
CA ALA A 663 -19.88 19.56 -12.78
C ALA A 663 -19.95 19.14 -11.31
N ASN A 664 -21.11 19.35 -10.70
CA ASN A 664 -21.40 18.83 -9.36
C ASN A 664 -21.41 17.30 -9.33
N TYR A 665 -21.39 16.74 -8.11
CA TYR A 665 -21.32 15.30 -7.91
C TYR A 665 -22.55 14.59 -8.49
N ASP A 666 -22.32 13.50 -9.22
CA ASP A 666 -23.40 12.67 -9.76
C ASP A 666 -23.80 11.61 -8.73
N TYR A 667 -24.99 11.75 -8.14
CA TYR A 667 -25.54 10.77 -7.20
C TYR A 667 -26.35 9.65 -7.89
N GLY A 668 -26.44 9.69 -9.22
CA GLY A 668 -27.38 8.89 -10.02
C GLY A 668 -28.73 9.58 -10.17
N THR A 669 -29.47 9.17 -11.20
CA THR A 669 -30.68 9.86 -11.69
C THR A 669 -31.70 10.21 -10.61
N GLU A 670 -32.03 9.26 -9.73
CA GLU A 670 -33.06 9.46 -8.70
C GLU A 670 -32.66 10.53 -7.68
N VAL A 671 -31.43 10.45 -7.17
CA VAL A 671 -30.93 11.39 -6.17
C VAL A 671 -30.61 12.74 -6.82
N ASN A 672 -30.13 12.78 -8.07
CA ASN A 672 -29.95 14.03 -8.81
C ASN A 672 -31.28 14.78 -9.00
N LEU A 673 -32.38 14.08 -9.27
CA LEU A 673 -33.70 14.73 -9.37
C LEU A 673 -34.12 15.34 -8.04
N GLN A 674 -33.79 14.72 -6.91
CA GLN A 674 -34.06 15.25 -5.57
C GLN A 674 -33.15 16.44 -5.23
N MET A 675 -31.85 16.34 -5.55
CA MET A 675 -30.83 17.33 -5.18
C MET A 675 -30.79 18.55 -6.11
N TYR A 676 -30.96 18.31 -7.41
CA TYR A 676 -30.72 19.31 -8.47
C TYR A 676 -31.95 19.59 -9.34
N ASN A 677 -33.05 18.84 -9.17
CA ASN A 677 -34.20 18.88 -10.07
C ASN A 677 -33.83 18.60 -11.54
N LEU A 678 -32.75 17.82 -11.75
CA LEU A 678 -32.20 17.44 -13.05
C LEU A 678 -31.77 15.97 -12.99
N THR A 679 -31.81 15.26 -14.11
CA THR A 679 -31.32 13.87 -14.19
C THR A 679 -29.81 13.77 -14.16
N GLU A 680 -29.13 14.86 -14.56
CA GLU A 680 -27.68 15.02 -14.55
C GLU A 680 -27.29 16.19 -13.64
N PRO A 681 -26.16 16.13 -12.91
CA PRO A 681 -25.66 17.24 -12.13
C PRO A 681 -25.34 18.46 -13.02
N PRO A 682 -25.62 19.67 -12.54
CA PRO A 682 -25.30 20.90 -13.26
C PRO A 682 -23.79 21.16 -13.31
N GLU A 683 -23.33 21.68 -14.45
CA GLU A 683 -21.95 22.12 -14.65
C GLU A 683 -21.63 23.39 -13.85
N TYR A 684 -20.41 23.50 -13.33
CA TYR A 684 -19.94 24.74 -12.72
C TYR A 684 -19.76 25.82 -13.78
N ASN A 685 -20.32 27.00 -13.55
CA ASN A 685 -20.22 28.12 -14.48
C ASN A 685 -18.85 28.80 -14.37
N LEU A 686 -17.86 28.31 -15.12
CA LEU A 686 -16.51 28.90 -15.14
C LEU A 686 -16.47 30.34 -15.67
N ASN A 687 -17.47 30.79 -16.44
CA ASN A 687 -17.56 32.20 -16.85
C ASN A 687 -17.88 33.13 -15.68
N ALA A 688 -18.40 32.62 -14.56
CA ALA A 688 -18.63 33.39 -13.33
C ALA A 688 -17.35 33.56 -12.49
N VAL A 689 -16.28 32.85 -12.82
CA VAL A 689 -14.98 32.95 -12.14
C VAL A 689 -14.22 34.17 -12.67
N THR A 690 -14.50 35.34 -12.10
CA THR A 690 -13.98 36.64 -12.57
C THR A 690 -12.68 37.09 -11.90
N MET A 691 -12.23 36.39 -10.85
CA MET A 691 -10.93 36.64 -10.22
C MET A 691 -9.77 36.54 -11.24
N LYS A 692 -8.69 37.30 -11.04
CA LYS A 692 -7.51 37.22 -11.91
C LYS A 692 -6.78 35.91 -11.69
N ILE A 693 -6.39 35.22 -12.77
CA ILE A 693 -5.75 33.90 -12.70
C ILE A 693 -4.45 33.87 -13.52
N SER A 694 -3.37 33.44 -12.90
CA SER A 694 -2.12 33.02 -13.57
C SER A 694 -2.08 31.49 -13.61
N LEU A 695 -2.09 30.88 -14.79
CA LEU A 695 -1.99 29.42 -14.97
C LEU A 695 -0.54 29.04 -15.25
N LEU A 696 0.09 28.26 -14.38
CA LEU A 696 1.45 27.72 -14.53
C LEU A 696 1.37 26.19 -14.61
N TYR A 697 1.87 25.61 -15.70
CA TYR A 697 1.74 24.17 -16.00
C TYR A 697 3.01 23.63 -16.67
N GLY A 698 3.22 22.31 -16.60
CA GLY A 698 4.41 21.61 -17.09
C GLY A 698 4.09 20.66 -18.25
N VAL A 699 5.06 20.42 -19.14
CA VAL A 699 4.84 19.51 -20.29
C VAL A 699 4.87 18.03 -19.90
N ASN A 700 5.54 17.68 -18.80
CA ASN A 700 5.65 16.32 -18.30
C ASN A 700 4.63 16.01 -17.20
N ASP A 701 3.72 16.94 -16.91
CA ASP A 701 2.65 16.73 -15.94
C ASP A 701 1.58 15.80 -16.54
N LYS A 702 1.45 14.60 -15.97
CA LYS A 702 0.50 13.56 -16.42
C LYS A 702 -0.90 13.69 -15.80
N LEU A 703 -1.09 14.62 -14.85
CA LEU A 703 -2.35 14.94 -14.19
C LEU A 703 -2.95 16.23 -14.77
N SER A 704 -2.21 17.34 -14.69
CA SER A 704 -2.57 18.64 -15.27
C SER A 704 -2.03 18.74 -16.70
N THR A 705 -2.60 17.92 -17.59
CA THR A 705 -2.11 17.83 -18.99
C THR A 705 -2.23 19.16 -19.72
N VAL A 706 -1.30 19.41 -20.66
CA VAL A 706 -1.30 20.64 -21.48
C VAL A 706 -2.66 20.86 -22.17
N GLU A 707 -3.28 19.77 -22.64
CA GLU A 707 -4.58 19.76 -23.29
C GLU A 707 -5.70 20.18 -22.34
N ASP A 708 -5.72 19.64 -21.11
CA ASP A 708 -6.74 19.95 -20.10
C ASP A 708 -6.60 21.41 -19.61
N VAL A 709 -5.37 21.91 -19.41
CA VAL A 709 -5.15 23.32 -19.06
C VAL A 709 -5.55 24.25 -20.22
N ALA A 710 -5.35 23.84 -21.47
CA ALA A 710 -5.81 24.62 -22.62
C ALA A 710 -7.36 24.68 -22.71
N ILE A 711 -8.07 23.61 -22.31
CA ILE A 711 -9.53 23.63 -22.19
C ILE A 711 -9.95 24.62 -21.10
N LEU A 712 -9.31 24.55 -19.92
CA LEU A 712 -9.59 25.43 -18.79
C LEU A 712 -9.38 26.91 -19.16
N ARG A 713 -8.25 27.25 -19.78
CA ARG A 713 -7.93 28.62 -20.23
C ARG A 713 -9.05 29.22 -21.08
N ARG A 714 -9.63 28.44 -21.99
CA ARG A 714 -10.70 28.92 -22.89
C ARG A 714 -12.02 29.20 -22.19
N LYS A 715 -12.24 28.61 -21.01
CA LYS A 715 -13.49 28.74 -20.23
C LYS A 715 -13.41 29.79 -19.12
N LEU A 716 -12.21 30.24 -18.76
CA LEU A 716 -12.00 31.26 -17.74
C LEU A 716 -11.95 32.66 -18.38
N PRO A 717 -12.70 33.65 -17.86
CA PRO A 717 -12.79 34.98 -18.47
C PRO A 717 -11.58 35.89 -18.18
N ASN A 718 -10.80 35.61 -17.12
CA ASN A 718 -9.76 36.52 -16.62
C ASN A 718 -8.42 35.83 -16.34
N VAL A 719 -7.91 35.11 -17.35
CA VAL A 719 -6.55 34.55 -17.31
C VAL A 719 -5.53 35.62 -17.70
N ILE A 720 -4.78 36.12 -16.72
CA ILE A 720 -3.79 37.19 -16.93
C ILE A 720 -2.43 36.64 -17.38
N LYS A 721 -2.09 35.41 -16.99
CA LYS A 721 -0.89 34.69 -17.43
C LYS A 721 -1.21 33.24 -17.73
N TYR A 722 -0.62 32.72 -18.82
CA TYR A 722 -0.74 31.32 -19.23
C TYR A 722 0.66 30.83 -19.62
N VAL A 723 1.34 30.21 -18.65
CA VAL A 723 2.78 29.95 -18.70
C VAL A 723 3.04 28.45 -18.68
N LEU A 724 3.58 27.95 -19.80
CA LEU A 724 4.24 26.66 -19.83
C LEU A 724 5.64 26.83 -19.24
N ILE A 725 5.92 26.17 -18.12
CA ILE A 725 7.25 26.23 -17.51
C ILE A 725 8.27 25.60 -18.48
N PRO A 726 9.38 26.30 -18.84
CA PRO A 726 10.30 25.83 -19.89
C PRO A 726 11.01 24.50 -19.61
N ARG A 727 11.03 24.04 -18.35
CA ARG A 727 11.66 22.78 -17.95
C ARG A 727 10.88 21.61 -18.58
N LYS A 728 11.56 20.84 -19.44
CA LYS A 728 10.94 19.71 -20.17
C LYS A 728 10.47 18.57 -19.27
N LYS A 729 11.09 18.36 -18.11
CA LYS A 729 10.72 17.31 -17.15
C LYS A 729 9.74 17.77 -16.07
N MET A 730 9.31 19.04 -16.09
CA MET A 730 8.39 19.62 -15.11
C MET A 730 7.11 18.78 -15.00
N ASN A 731 7.01 18.02 -13.92
CA ASN A 731 5.93 17.10 -13.61
C ASN A 731 4.96 17.71 -12.58
N HIS A 732 3.96 16.94 -12.14
CA HIS A 732 2.94 17.42 -11.21
C HIS A 732 3.46 17.80 -9.82
N ILE A 733 4.46 17.09 -9.31
CA ILE A 733 4.98 17.19 -7.95
C ILE A 733 6.09 18.25 -7.84
N ASP A 734 6.82 18.49 -8.93
CA ASP A 734 7.90 19.49 -8.98
C ASP A 734 7.44 20.91 -8.59
N PHE A 735 6.14 21.21 -8.75
CA PHE A 735 5.54 22.49 -8.36
C PHE A 735 5.58 22.81 -6.86
N VAL A 736 5.70 21.77 -6.03
CA VAL A 736 5.67 21.90 -4.56
C VAL A 736 6.84 21.20 -3.88
N GLU A 737 7.39 20.16 -4.51
CA GLU A 737 8.41 19.30 -3.92
C GLU A 737 9.66 19.17 -4.81
N GLY A 738 9.85 20.03 -5.81
CA GLY A 738 11.06 20.04 -6.64
C GLY A 738 12.28 20.54 -5.87
N LEU A 739 13.40 19.82 -5.98
CA LEU A 739 14.66 20.18 -5.30
C LEU A 739 15.16 21.60 -5.64
N HIS A 740 15.04 22.01 -6.91
CA HIS A 740 15.51 23.29 -7.44
C HIS A 740 14.36 24.22 -7.88
N MET A 741 13.15 24.04 -7.36
CA MET A 741 11.98 24.83 -7.79
C MET A 741 12.12 26.36 -7.61
N GLU A 742 12.98 26.81 -6.69
CA GLU A 742 13.32 28.23 -6.55
C GLU A 742 13.93 28.82 -7.84
N GLU A 743 14.67 28.03 -8.62
CA GLU A 743 15.36 28.49 -9.81
C GLU A 743 14.42 28.59 -11.02
N TYR A 744 13.60 27.58 -11.26
CA TYR A 744 12.81 27.47 -12.49
C TYR A 744 11.33 27.82 -12.34
N LEU A 745 10.77 27.85 -11.12
CA LEU A 745 9.35 28.12 -10.90
C LEU A 745 9.11 29.47 -10.23
N PHE A 746 9.83 29.77 -9.15
CA PHE A 746 9.55 30.95 -8.34
C PHE A 746 9.65 32.30 -9.08
N PRO A 747 10.56 32.50 -10.06
CA PRO A 747 10.58 33.73 -10.84
C PRO A 747 9.22 34.05 -11.47
N TYR A 748 8.50 33.04 -11.98
CA TYR A 748 7.16 33.21 -12.59
C TYR A 748 6.07 33.51 -11.55
N ILE A 749 6.21 32.96 -10.34
CA ILE A 749 5.32 33.27 -9.21
C ILE A 749 5.50 34.73 -8.78
N PHE A 750 6.75 35.17 -8.56
CA PHE A 750 7.04 36.54 -8.16
C PHE A 750 6.70 37.56 -9.24
N ASP A 751 6.90 37.21 -10.51
CA ASP A 751 6.48 38.02 -11.64
C ASP A 751 4.95 38.19 -11.70
N SER A 752 4.18 37.16 -11.34
CA SER A 752 2.72 37.28 -11.22
C SER A 752 2.30 38.17 -10.04
N LEU A 753 2.97 38.03 -8.87
CA LEU A 753 2.68 38.82 -7.67
C LEU A 753 3.03 40.30 -7.87
N ASN A 754 4.20 40.61 -8.44
CA ASN A 754 4.69 41.99 -8.57
C ASN A 754 3.87 42.84 -9.56
N GLU A 755 3.35 42.25 -10.63
CA GLU A 755 2.51 42.96 -11.60
C GLU A 755 1.09 43.28 -11.07
N ASN A 756 0.71 42.68 -9.95
CA ASN A 756 -0.66 42.76 -9.41
C ASN A 756 -0.71 43.20 -7.93
N ASN A 757 0.42 43.68 -7.38
CA ASN A 757 0.49 44.32 -6.07
C ASN A 757 0.09 45.80 -6.13
#